data_AF-A0AAW6HIL2-F1
#
_entry.id   AF-A0AAW6HIL2-F1
#
_cell.length_a   1.000
_cell.length_b   1.000
_cell.length_c   1.000
_cell.angle_alpha   90.00
_cell.angle_beta   90.00
_cell.angle_gamma   90.00
#
_symmetry.space_group_name_H-M   'P 1'
#
loop_
_entity.id
_entity.type
_entity.pdbx_description
1 polymer ?
#
loop_
_entity_poly.entity_id
_entity_poly.type
_entity_poly.pdbx_seq_one_letter_code
_entity_poly.pdbx_strand_id
1 'polypeptide(L)'
;MRNNWNLFIVCFLCVLCFQPYQVNAQTQSQKKITIEISNERLPSVLKRLEKLSGYKILFTYDDVKKFTVSGSVKDKSIEQTLDIILANKPLEYHIEDQFITITSKGPSKQAKVFNVKGVVISGDDGQPLIGATVVIKGSKSGVLTDIDGKFSIENVSNKSLLQFSYIGMKPQDLTPTPTMNVTLMPDVQTLSEVVVTGMQKMDKRLFTGATKQLSADEVKLDGLPDISRGLEGRAAGVSVQNVSGTFGTAPKIRVRGATSIFGSSKPLWVVDGVIMEDAIDVGPDDLSSGDAETLISSAIAGLNSDDIESFQILKDGSATSIYGARAMAGVIVVTTKKGKAGVSKMSYTGEFTTRMIPSYKEFNIMNSQEQMGIYKEMEQKGWLNNSDTYRAKDSGVYGRMYQLINQYNPVTGQFGLANTPEARNAYLREAEMRNTDWFNTLFSNNVTQNHSVSITSGTEKSSFYASLSAMSDPGWYKQSEVKRYTANLNTTYNIYKNLSINLISSASYRKQKAPGTLSSEVNAASGEVTRQFDINPYSYALNTSRALDPTVDYTANYAPFNILHELDNNYMDLNVADVKFQGEIKWKALPELELSALGAVRYQASSQEHNIKDHSNQATAYRTGMDDATIRDENNLLYTNPDNPYALPISILPEGGIYQRKDYRMLGVDFRATASWNHLFAEKHITNLFAGMEVNDLKRMQNYFQGWGMQYTMGEIPSYVYEFFKKGIESGESYYGLNHTTTRSVAGFANATYSYDGRYTVNGTFRYEGTNRMGKSRSSRWLPTWNMSGAWNVHEENFFKTFSSVLSHLTFKASYSLTADRGPEYVTNSHAIITSYSPFRPFTSGQETGLYVSDPENSELTYEKKHELNLGADMGFLDNRINFSIDWYKRNNYDLIGITPTQGVGGSIYKYANIASMKSHGIEFTISSKNIQSKDFSWHTDFIFSKAKNEVTELNARSSVMDLVSGYGFARQGYPVRGLFSIPFVGLNSNGIPMYNINGKITSTDIDFQTRDNIDYLKYEGPTDPTITGSLGNIFTYKAFKLNVFITYSFGNVVRLNPCFSYQYSDLSSMPREFKNRWTVPGDEKRTNIPAIISKRQYEDNKDLMYAYNAYNYSTERIAKGDFIRMKEISLSYDFPQSWIAPAKISNLSLKLQATNLFLIYADKKLNGQDPEFFNTGGVASPVPRQFTLTLRLGF
;
A
#
# COMPACT_ATOMS: atom_id res chain seq x y z
N MET A 1 17.68 -28.81 6.41
CA MET A 1 17.34 -28.22 5.09
C MET A 1 17.50 -29.17 3.88
N ARG A 2 17.62 -30.51 4.03
CA ARG A 2 17.83 -31.43 2.88
C ARG A 2 16.61 -32.24 2.42
N ASN A 3 15.52 -32.32 3.20
CA ASN A 3 14.37 -33.17 2.87
C ASN A 3 13.20 -32.48 2.13
N ASN A 4 13.24 -31.15 1.93
CA ASN A 4 12.13 -30.41 1.27
C ASN A 4 12.33 -30.18 -0.24
N TRP A 5 13.51 -30.48 -0.79
CA TRP A 5 13.76 -30.37 -2.23
C TRP A 5 13.07 -31.48 -3.05
N ASN A 6 12.90 -32.66 -2.46
CA ASN A 6 12.26 -33.78 -3.14
C ASN A 6 10.75 -33.58 -3.33
N LEU A 7 10.08 -32.81 -2.45
CA LEU A 7 8.67 -32.47 -2.62
C LEU A 7 8.44 -31.41 -3.71
N PHE A 8 9.39 -30.50 -3.89
CA PHE A 8 9.35 -29.46 -4.92
C PHE A 8 9.55 -30.05 -6.32
N ILE A 9 10.42 -31.06 -6.47
CA ILE A 9 10.65 -31.77 -7.74
C ILE A 9 9.48 -32.71 -8.07
N VAL A 10 8.85 -33.34 -7.07
CA VAL A 10 7.68 -34.20 -7.30
C VAL A 10 6.44 -33.40 -7.69
N CYS A 11 6.21 -32.20 -7.14
CA CYS A 11 5.12 -31.32 -7.58
C CYS A 11 5.40 -30.65 -8.94
N PHE A 12 6.66 -30.38 -9.30
CA PHE A 12 7.03 -29.82 -10.60
C PHE A 12 6.93 -30.87 -11.73
N LEU A 13 7.11 -32.16 -11.44
CA LEU A 13 6.94 -33.26 -12.40
C LEU A 13 5.48 -33.71 -12.58
N CYS A 14 4.60 -33.53 -11.60
CA CYS A 14 3.19 -33.90 -11.74
C CYS A 14 2.38 -32.94 -12.64
N VAL A 15 2.86 -31.72 -12.91
CA VAL A 15 2.18 -30.73 -13.78
C VAL A 15 2.56 -30.90 -15.27
N LEU A 16 3.59 -31.69 -15.60
CA LEU A 16 4.08 -31.87 -16.98
C LEU A 16 3.57 -33.13 -17.70
N CYS A 17 2.70 -33.95 -17.09
CA CYS A 17 2.28 -35.24 -17.65
C CYS A 17 0.85 -35.34 -18.23
N PHE A 18 0.16 -34.23 -18.48
CA PHE A 18 -1.08 -34.28 -19.28
C PHE A 18 -0.79 -34.03 -20.76
N GLN A 19 -0.49 -35.12 -21.48
CA GLN A 19 -0.52 -35.09 -22.94
C GLN A 19 -1.98 -34.94 -23.44
N PRO A 20 -2.25 -34.05 -24.41
CA PRO A 20 -3.56 -33.98 -25.04
C PRO A 20 -3.77 -35.20 -25.94
N TYR A 21 -4.80 -36.00 -25.63
CA TYR A 21 -5.31 -37.03 -26.54
C TYR A 21 -5.84 -36.36 -27.83
N GLN A 22 -5.26 -36.69 -28.98
CA GLN A 22 -5.86 -36.43 -30.28
C GLN A 22 -7.06 -37.36 -30.48
N VAL A 23 -8.25 -36.79 -30.67
CA VAL A 23 -9.44 -37.52 -31.10
C VAL A 23 -9.48 -37.44 -32.62
N ASN A 24 -9.24 -38.56 -33.30
CA ASN A 24 -9.48 -38.70 -34.73
C ASN A 24 -10.99 -38.60 -35.00
N ALA A 25 -11.40 -37.56 -35.73
CA ALA A 25 -12.74 -37.48 -36.28
C ALA A 25 -12.87 -38.53 -37.41
N GLN A 26 -13.76 -39.51 -37.22
CA GLN A 26 -14.21 -40.38 -38.30
C GLN A 26 -14.96 -39.55 -39.34
N THR A 27 -14.39 -39.41 -40.53
CA THR A 27 -15.08 -38.90 -41.71
C THR A 27 -16.10 -39.93 -42.18
N GLN A 28 -17.39 -39.60 -42.06
CA GLN A 28 -18.49 -40.37 -42.62
C GLN A 28 -18.38 -40.32 -44.15
N SER A 29 -18.23 -41.47 -44.82
CA SER A 29 -18.09 -41.49 -46.28
C SER A 29 -19.40 -41.09 -46.96
N GLN A 30 -19.34 -40.11 -47.87
CA GLN A 30 -20.47 -39.73 -48.70
C GLN A 30 -20.89 -40.91 -49.58
N LYS A 31 -22.18 -41.28 -49.58
CA LYS A 31 -22.74 -42.31 -50.47
C LYS A 31 -22.57 -41.86 -51.92
N LYS A 32 -21.94 -42.72 -52.73
CA LYS A 32 -21.78 -42.50 -54.16
C LYS A 32 -23.05 -42.91 -54.91
N ILE A 33 -23.51 -42.06 -55.82
CA ILE A 33 -24.76 -42.19 -56.57
C ILE A 33 -24.43 -42.60 -58.00
N THR A 34 -25.14 -43.62 -58.49
CA THR A 34 -25.16 -44.02 -59.89
C THR A 34 -26.62 -44.00 -60.37
N ILE A 35 -26.93 -43.20 -61.39
CA ILE A 35 -28.28 -43.07 -61.95
C ILE A 35 -28.21 -42.85 -63.46
N GLU A 36 -29.03 -43.61 -64.20
CA GLU A 36 -29.29 -43.39 -65.62
C GLU A 36 -30.67 -42.74 -65.81
N ILE A 37 -30.69 -41.70 -66.65
CA ILE A 37 -31.84 -40.86 -66.93
C ILE A 37 -31.95 -40.70 -68.44
N SER A 38 -33.08 -41.12 -69.02
CA SER A 38 -33.36 -40.97 -70.45
C SER A 38 -34.61 -40.11 -70.63
N ASN A 39 -34.40 -38.84 -70.97
CA ASN A 39 -35.44 -37.83 -71.24
C ASN A 39 -36.56 -37.76 -70.18
N GLU A 40 -36.18 -37.82 -68.91
CA GLU A 40 -37.13 -37.83 -67.77
C GLU A 40 -37.39 -36.41 -67.28
N ARG A 41 -38.60 -36.12 -66.77
CA ARG A 41 -38.92 -34.81 -66.19
C ARG A 41 -38.12 -34.59 -64.90
N LEU A 42 -37.54 -33.40 -64.73
CA LEU A 42 -36.69 -33.04 -63.59
C LEU A 42 -37.33 -33.31 -62.21
N PRO A 43 -38.64 -33.06 -61.95
CA PRO A 43 -39.26 -33.42 -60.67
C PRO A 43 -39.16 -34.92 -60.32
N SER A 44 -39.26 -35.80 -61.33
CA SER A 44 -39.16 -37.25 -61.15
C SER A 44 -37.72 -37.66 -60.87
N VAL A 45 -36.76 -37.05 -61.57
CA VAL A 45 -35.33 -37.24 -61.34
C VAL A 45 -34.93 -36.81 -59.94
N LEU A 46 -35.38 -35.63 -59.48
CA LEU A 46 -35.10 -35.13 -58.12
C LEU A 46 -35.68 -36.05 -57.04
N LYS A 47 -36.90 -36.58 -57.23
CA LYS A 47 -37.46 -37.59 -56.31
C LYS A 47 -36.68 -38.91 -56.30
N ARG A 48 -36.11 -39.34 -57.44
CA ARG A 48 -35.23 -40.51 -57.50
C ARG A 48 -33.91 -40.24 -56.76
N LEU A 49 -33.34 -39.04 -56.90
CA LEU A 49 -32.15 -38.62 -56.19
C LEU A 49 -32.37 -38.54 -54.68
N GLU A 50 -33.53 -38.07 -54.22
CA GLU A 50 -33.91 -38.11 -52.79
C GLU A 50 -33.84 -39.53 -52.23
N LYS A 51 -34.36 -40.53 -52.96
CA LYS A 51 -34.28 -41.94 -52.55
C LYS A 51 -32.85 -42.52 -52.57
N LEU A 52 -32.03 -42.13 -53.56
CA LEU A 52 -30.67 -42.68 -53.72
C LEU A 52 -29.64 -42.02 -52.79
N SER A 53 -29.81 -40.73 -52.50
CA SER A 53 -28.86 -39.93 -51.71
C SER A 53 -29.13 -39.98 -50.21
N GLY A 54 -30.39 -40.17 -49.80
CA GLY A 54 -30.83 -40.05 -48.41
C GLY A 54 -31.11 -38.61 -47.95
N TYR A 55 -30.94 -37.62 -48.83
CA TYR A 55 -31.33 -36.22 -48.59
C TYR A 55 -32.79 -35.99 -48.99
N LYS A 56 -33.51 -35.14 -48.26
CA LYS A 56 -34.83 -34.64 -48.69
C LYS A 56 -34.68 -33.47 -49.65
N ILE A 57 -35.22 -33.56 -50.85
CA ILE A 57 -35.07 -32.52 -51.88
C ILE A 57 -36.37 -31.70 -51.98
N LEU A 58 -36.29 -30.43 -51.58
CA LEU A 58 -37.40 -29.48 -51.57
C LEU A 58 -37.33 -28.59 -52.82
N PHE A 59 -38.44 -28.48 -53.55
CA PHE A 59 -38.55 -27.62 -54.74
C PHE A 59 -40.01 -27.24 -55.01
N THR A 60 -40.23 -26.09 -55.64
CA THR A 60 -41.54 -25.70 -56.17
C THR A 60 -41.80 -26.46 -57.48
N TYR A 61 -42.86 -27.27 -57.55
CA TYR A 61 -43.13 -28.11 -58.72
C TYR A 61 -43.21 -27.29 -60.03
N ASP A 62 -43.81 -26.11 -60.01
CA ASP A 62 -43.95 -25.25 -61.18
C ASP A 62 -42.64 -24.69 -61.73
N ASP A 63 -41.63 -24.55 -60.86
CA ASP A 63 -40.30 -24.02 -61.21
C ASP A 63 -39.47 -25.08 -61.92
N VAL A 64 -39.64 -26.37 -61.57
CA VAL A 64 -38.84 -27.47 -62.12
C VAL A 64 -39.56 -28.31 -63.18
N LYS A 65 -40.90 -28.33 -63.23
CA LYS A 65 -41.69 -29.22 -64.13
C LYS A 65 -41.44 -29.00 -65.61
N LYS A 66 -40.93 -27.83 -65.99
CA LYS A 66 -40.67 -27.42 -67.38
C LYS A 66 -39.39 -28.02 -67.96
N PHE A 67 -38.55 -28.64 -67.13
CA PHE A 67 -37.26 -29.17 -67.55
C PHE A 67 -37.27 -30.70 -67.63
N THR A 68 -36.59 -31.23 -68.65
CA THR A 68 -36.22 -32.64 -68.75
C THR A 68 -34.71 -32.81 -68.62
N VAL A 69 -34.29 -34.01 -68.25
CA VAL A 69 -32.88 -34.37 -68.05
C VAL A 69 -32.61 -35.68 -68.76
N SER A 70 -31.48 -35.74 -69.46
CA SER A 70 -30.94 -36.95 -70.08
C SER A 70 -29.46 -37.04 -69.74
N GLY A 71 -29.01 -38.20 -69.27
CA GLY A 71 -27.62 -38.43 -68.89
C GLY A 71 -27.43 -39.65 -67.99
N SER A 72 -26.18 -40.10 -67.88
CA SER A 72 -25.75 -41.14 -66.94
C SER A 72 -24.74 -40.53 -65.97
N VAL A 73 -24.99 -40.68 -64.68
CA VAL A 73 -24.08 -40.29 -63.60
C VAL A 73 -23.64 -41.58 -62.92
N LYS A 74 -22.33 -41.82 -62.83
CA LYS A 74 -21.76 -43.02 -62.20
C LYS A 74 -20.76 -42.64 -61.12
N ASP A 75 -20.97 -43.18 -59.93
CA ASP A 75 -20.07 -43.09 -58.78
C ASP A 75 -19.71 -41.65 -58.32
N LYS A 76 -20.71 -40.75 -58.30
CA LYS A 76 -20.56 -39.32 -57.93
C LYS A 76 -21.24 -38.97 -56.60
N SER A 77 -20.79 -37.91 -55.93
CA SER A 77 -21.49 -37.38 -54.74
C SER A 77 -22.83 -36.73 -55.14
N ILE A 78 -23.71 -36.44 -54.17
CA ILE A 78 -24.99 -35.78 -54.45
C ILE A 78 -24.79 -34.36 -55.00
N GLU A 79 -23.79 -33.61 -54.52
CA GLU A 79 -23.46 -32.28 -55.02
C GLU A 79 -23.04 -32.36 -56.49
N GLN A 80 -22.10 -33.26 -56.80
CA GLN A 80 -21.64 -33.48 -58.17
C GLN A 80 -22.76 -33.96 -59.10
N THR A 81 -23.70 -34.75 -58.57
CA THR A 81 -24.86 -35.24 -59.33
C THR A 81 -25.84 -34.10 -59.64
N LEU A 82 -26.09 -33.20 -58.67
CA LEU A 82 -26.95 -32.03 -58.85
C LEU A 82 -26.32 -30.99 -59.78
N ASP A 83 -25.00 -30.79 -59.71
CA ASP A 83 -24.28 -29.90 -60.64
C ASP A 83 -24.48 -30.34 -62.10
N ILE A 84 -24.43 -31.65 -62.37
CA ILE A 84 -24.65 -32.21 -63.71
C ILE A 84 -26.12 -32.08 -64.12
N ILE A 85 -27.05 -32.40 -63.22
CA ILE A 85 -28.48 -32.47 -63.53
C ILE A 85 -29.10 -31.07 -63.69
N LEU A 86 -28.63 -30.10 -62.91
CA LEU A 86 -29.08 -28.71 -62.95
C LEU A 86 -28.26 -27.84 -63.91
N ALA A 87 -27.21 -28.40 -64.54
CA ALA A 87 -26.44 -27.71 -65.57
C ALA A 87 -27.36 -27.12 -66.65
N ASN A 88 -27.05 -25.87 -67.04
CA ASN A 88 -27.75 -25.07 -68.04
C ASN A 88 -29.24 -24.78 -67.74
N LYS A 89 -29.68 -24.89 -66.47
CA LYS A 89 -31.02 -24.50 -66.03
C LYS A 89 -30.92 -23.24 -65.15
N PRO A 90 -31.92 -22.34 -65.15
CA PRO A 90 -31.95 -21.15 -64.30
C PRO A 90 -32.31 -21.50 -62.85
N LEU A 91 -31.73 -22.58 -62.32
CA LEU A 91 -31.96 -23.14 -61.00
C LEU A 91 -30.65 -23.15 -60.22
N GLU A 92 -30.72 -22.98 -58.92
CA GLU A 92 -29.63 -23.18 -57.97
C GLU A 92 -30.09 -24.10 -56.84
N TYR A 93 -29.14 -24.68 -56.12
CA TYR A 93 -29.45 -25.52 -54.97
C TYR A 93 -28.63 -25.09 -53.75
N HIS A 94 -29.24 -25.25 -52.58
CA HIS A 94 -28.60 -25.05 -51.28
C HIS A 94 -28.78 -26.32 -50.45
N ILE A 95 -27.68 -26.80 -49.86
CA ILE A 95 -27.69 -27.97 -48.98
C ILE A 95 -27.55 -27.46 -47.54
N GLU A 96 -28.50 -27.82 -46.70
CA GLU A 96 -28.49 -27.49 -45.26
C GLU A 96 -28.93 -28.75 -44.48
N ASP A 97 -28.01 -29.29 -43.69
CA ASP A 97 -28.12 -30.59 -43.00
C ASP A 97 -28.57 -31.75 -43.91
N GLN A 98 -29.83 -32.19 -43.77
CA GLN A 98 -30.42 -33.31 -44.50
C GLN A 98 -31.35 -32.86 -45.65
N PHE A 99 -31.43 -31.55 -45.91
CA PHE A 99 -32.32 -30.96 -46.91
C PHE A 99 -31.52 -30.33 -48.06
N ILE A 100 -32.00 -30.53 -49.28
CA ILE A 100 -31.52 -29.85 -50.48
C ILE A 100 -32.67 -29.02 -51.04
N THR A 101 -32.54 -27.71 -51.04
CA THR A 101 -33.57 -26.81 -51.59
C THR A 101 -33.16 -26.32 -52.96
N ILE A 102 -34.02 -26.48 -53.96
CA ILE A 102 -33.80 -26.01 -55.34
C ILE A 102 -34.69 -24.79 -55.61
N THR A 103 -34.06 -23.68 -56.00
CA THR A 103 -34.71 -22.38 -56.24
C THR A 103 -34.37 -21.83 -57.63
N SER A 104 -35.21 -20.93 -58.15
CA SER A 104 -34.92 -20.21 -59.39
C SER A 104 -33.91 -19.08 -59.14
N LYS A 105 -32.92 -18.92 -60.02
CA LYS A 105 -31.92 -17.84 -59.93
C LYS A 105 -32.56 -16.48 -60.24
N GLY A 106 -32.71 -15.61 -59.23
CA GLY A 106 -33.15 -14.22 -59.42
C GLY A 106 -33.43 -13.44 -58.12
N PRO A 107 -33.33 -12.09 -58.12
CA PRO A 107 -33.50 -11.29 -56.90
C PRO A 107 -34.99 -11.03 -56.57
N SER A 108 -35.48 -11.48 -55.41
CA SER A 108 -36.83 -11.16 -54.93
C SER A 108 -36.91 -9.72 -54.40
N LYS A 109 -37.76 -8.88 -55.01
CA LYS A 109 -38.11 -7.52 -54.52
C LYS A 109 -39.38 -7.56 -53.64
N GLN A 110 -39.21 -7.97 -52.39
CA GLN A 110 -40.07 -7.55 -51.26
C GLN A 110 -39.12 -7.24 -50.09
N ALA A 111 -39.39 -6.16 -49.35
CA ALA A 111 -38.64 -5.88 -48.13
C ALA A 111 -38.93 -7.03 -47.15
N LYS A 112 -37.98 -7.95 -47.01
CA LYS A 112 -38.09 -9.05 -46.07
C LYS A 112 -38.19 -8.45 -44.67
N VAL A 113 -39.31 -8.71 -44.01
CA VAL A 113 -39.50 -8.45 -42.59
C VAL A 113 -39.16 -9.76 -41.89
N PHE A 114 -38.28 -9.72 -40.90
CA PHE A 114 -37.91 -10.91 -40.14
C PHE A 114 -37.74 -10.55 -38.66
N ASN A 115 -38.01 -11.54 -37.80
CA ASN A 115 -37.69 -11.45 -36.39
C ASN A 115 -36.17 -11.52 -36.27
N VAL A 116 -35.58 -10.46 -35.74
CA VAL A 116 -34.13 -10.35 -35.57
C VAL A 116 -33.81 -10.88 -34.18
N LYS A 117 -32.99 -11.93 -34.13
CA LYS A 117 -32.40 -12.43 -32.89
C LYS A 117 -30.90 -12.18 -32.93
N GLY A 118 -30.28 -11.94 -31.80
CA GLY A 118 -28.84 -11.75 -31.79
C GLY A 118 -28.24 -11.68 -30.42
N VAL A 119 -26.91 -11.56 -30.38
CA VAL A 119 -26.14 -11.33 -29.16
C VAL A 119 -25.35 -10.04 -29.32
N VAL A 120 -25.36 -9.21 -28.28
CA VAL A 120 -24.50 -8.03 -28.17
C VAL A 120 -23.39 -8.35 -27.17
N ILE A 121 -22.14 -8.24 -27.61
CA ILE A 121 -20.95 -8.47 -26.80
C ILE A 121 -20.07 -7.20 -26.78
N SER A 122 -19.31 -7.07 -25.70
CA SER A 122 -18.27 -6.06 -25.52
C SER A 122 -17.06 -6.42 -26.39
N GLY A 123 -16.49 -5.42 -27.06
CA GLY A 123 -15.26 -5.56 -27.83
C GLY A 123 -13.99 -5.68 -26.98
N ASP A 124 -14.07 -5.35 -25.70
CA ASP A 124 -12.95 -5.16 -24.77
C ASP A 124 -12.53 -6.49 -24.15
N ASP A 125 -13.53 -7.23 -23.65
CA ASP A 125 -13.38 -8.44 -22.87
C ASP A 125 -14.19 -9.62 -23.45
N GLY A 126 -14.89 -9.41 -24.56
CA GLY A 126 -15.70 -10.42 -25.24
C GLY A 126 -16.92 -10.86 -24.43
N GLN A 127 -17.27 -10.16 -23.35
CA GLN A 127 -18.40 -10.52 -22.50
C GLN A 127 -19.73 -10.04 -23.08
N PRO A 128 -20.83 -10.75 -22.81
CA PRO A 128 -22.14 -10.27 -23.22
C PRO A 128 -22.53 -8.96 -22.51
N LEU A 129 -23.08 -8.02 -23.27
CA LEU A 129 -23.55 -6.74 -22.73
C LEU A 129 -25.00 -6.90 -22.28
N ILE A 130 -25.23 -6.81 -20.97
CA ILE A 130 -26.54 -7.01 -20.35
C ILE A 130 -27.29 -5.68 -20.32
N GLY A 131 -28.54 -5.65 -20.80
CA GLY A 131 -29.32 -4.41 -20.84
C GLY A 131 -28.78 -3.38 -21.85
N ALA A 132 -28.18 -3.85 -22.94
CA ALA A 132 -27.91 -3.06 -24.14
C ALA A 132 -29.22 -2.71 -24.83
N THR A 133 -29.36 -1.45 -25.22
CA THR A 133 -30.57 -0.95 -25.84
C THR A 133 -30.50 -1.15 -27.35
N VAL A 134 -31.43 -1.95 -27.88
CA VAL A 134 -31.56 -2.25 -29.31
C VAL A 134 -32.85 -1.60 -29.83
N VAL A 135 -32.73 -0.53 -30.61
CA VAL A 135 -33.89 0.26 -31.06
C VAL A 135 -33.93 0.34 -32.57
N ILE A 136 -35.13 0.32 -33.16
CA ILE A 136 -35.30 0.68 -34.57
C ILE A 136 -35.12 2.20 -34.68
N LYS A 137 -34.08 2.63 -35.39
CA LYS A 137 -33.70 4.05 -35.50
C LYS A 137 -34.86 4.88 -36.09
N GLY A 138 -35.35 5.86 -35.34
CA GLY A 138 -36.52 6.69 -35.69
C GLY A 138 -37.87 6.15 -35.21
N SER A 139 -37.91 5.00 -34.54
CA SER A 139 -39.09 4.41 -33.91
C SER A 139 -39.03 4.47 -32.38
N LYS A 140 -40.18 4.25 -31.72
CA LYS A 140 -40.26 4.01 -30.27
C LYS A 140 -40.13 2.52 -29.89
N SER A 141 -40.05 1.61 -30.87
CA SER A 141 -39.89 0.18 -30.64
C SER A 141 -38.42 -0.21 -30.46
N GLY A 142 -38.11 -0.83 -29.32
CA GLY A 142 -36.80 -1.40 -28.99
C GLY A 142 -36.90 -2.41 -27.84
N VAL A 143 -35.83 -3.18 -27.63
CA VAL A 143 -35.70 -4.21 -26.59
C VAL A 143 -34.37 -4.06 -25.87
N LEU A 144 -34.27 -4.63 -24.66
CA LEU A 144 -33.02 -4.76 -23.92
C LEU A 144 -32.42 -6.15 -24.12
N THR A 145 -31.09 -6.24 -24.12
CA THR A 145 -30.43 -7.55 -24.10
C THR A 145 -30.51 -8.23 -22.73
N ASP A 146 -30.58 -9.55 -22.72
CA ASP A 146 -30.58 -10.39 -21.51
C ASP A 146 -29.18 -10.57 -20.90
N ILE A 147 -29.07 -11.46 -19.90
CA ILE A 147 -27.81 -11.75 -19.18
C ILE A 147 -26.70 -12.37 -20.05
N ASP A 148 -27.09 -13.07 -21.11
CA ASP A 148 -26.19 -13.63 -22.12
C ASP A 148 -25.99 -12.65 -23.29
N GLY A 149 -26.42 -11.39 -23.13
CA GLY A 149 -26.38 -10.35 -24.16
C GLY A 149 -27.34 -10.61 -25.32
N LYS A 150 -28.28 -11.55 -25.21
CA LYS A 150 -29.20 -11.89 -26.31
C LYS A 150 -30.35 -10.90 -26.39
N PHE A 151 -30.80 -10.59 -27.61
CA PHE A 151 -32.00 -9.81 -27.86
C PHE A 151 -32.87 -10.49 -28.92
N SER A 152 -34.17 -10.18 -28.91
CA SER A 152 -35.12 -10.59 -29.93
C SER A 152 -36.10 -9.44 -30.21
N ILE A 153 -36.12 -8.94 -31.44
CA ILE A 153 -37.04 -7.88 -31.86
C ILE A 153 -37.85 -8.34 -33.07
N GLU A 154 -39.17 -8.25 -32.96
CA GLU A 154 -40.10 -8.73 -33.97
C GLU A 154 -40.41 -7.66 -35.02
N ASN A 155 -40.82 -8.10 -36.21
CA ASN A 155 -41.33 -7.23 -37.29
C ASN A 155 -40.35 -6.15 -37.77
N VAL A 156 -39.05 -6.45 -37.83
CA VAL A 156 -38.05 -5.48 -38.32
C VAL A 156 -37.90 -5.57 -39.83
N SER A 157 -38.09 -4.44 -40.52
CA SER A 157 -37.86 -4.34 -41.98
C SER A 157 -36.36 -4.31 -42.28
N ASN A 158 -35.92 -5.06 -43.29
CA ASN A 158 -34.54 -5.04 -43.81
C ASN A 158 -34.06 -3.68 -44.34
N LYS A 159 -34.94 -2.67 -44.45
CA LYS A 159 -34.60 -1.29 -44.82
C LYS A 159 -34.42 -0.35 -43.62
N SER A 160 -34.67 -0.83 -42.41
CA SER A 160 -34.50 -0.06 -41.17
C SER A 160 -33.04 -0.13 -40.72
N LEU A 161 -32.60 0.77 -39.84
CA LEU A 161 -31.36 0.62 -39.08
C LEU A 161 -31.72 0.25 -37.65
N LEU A 162 -31.06 -0.76 -37.10
CA LEU A 162 -31.06 -1.04 -35.67
C LEU A 162 -29.91 -0.26 -35.05
N GLN A 163 -30.24 0.64 -34.11
CA GLN A 163 -29.26 1.32 -33.30
C GLN A 163 -29.02 0.50 -32.03
N PHE A 164 -27.78 0.07 -31.88
CA PHE A 164 -27.28 -0.60 -30.69
C PHE A 164 -26.56 0.45 -29.85
N SER A 165 -27.01 0.63 -28.62
CA SER A 165 -26.43 1.62 -27.72
C SER A 165 -26.28 1.06 -26.32
N TYR A 166 -25.20 1.47 -25.68
CA TYR A 166 -24.84 1.07 -24.33
C TYR A 166 -23.98 2.19 -23.73
N ILE A 167 -24.20 2.52 -22.45
CA ILE A 167 -23.49 3.62 -21.79
C ILE A 167 -22.01 3.28 -21.65
N GLY A 168 -21.15 4.03 -22.30
CA GLY A 168 -19.70 3.78 -22.33
C GLY A 168 -19.23 3.06 -23.60
N MET A 169 -20.15 2.67 -24.46
CA MET A 169 -19.87 2.12 -25.78
C MET A 169 -20.23 3.11 -26.87
N LYS A 170 -19.53 3.06 -28.00
CA LYS A 170 -19.94 3.84 -29.17
C LYS A 170 -21.23 3.27 -29.74
N PRO A 171 -22.31 4.07 -29.90
CA PRO A 171 -23.52 3.60 -30.55
C PRO A 171 -23.18 3.10 -31.96
N GLN A 172 -23.70 1.94 -32.32
CA GLN A 172 -23.47 1.33 -33.61
C GLN A 172 -24.81 1.13 -34.31
N ASP A 173 -24.93 1.70 -35.51
CA ASP A 173 -26.09 1.48 -36.36
C ASP A 173 -25.79 0.34 -37.33
N LEU A 174 -26.60 -0.71 -37.31
CA LEU A 174 -26.45 -1.87 -38.18
C LEU A 174 -27.74 -2.20 -38.92
N THR A 175 -27.58 -2.70 -40.15
CA THR A 175 -28.70 -3.22 -40.94
C THR A 175 -29.18 -4.55 -40.33
N PRO A 176 -30.49 -4.74 -40.09
CA PRO A 176 -31.01 -5.94 -39.45
C PRO A 176 -30.83 -7.19 -40.32
N THR A 177 -30.39 -8.29 -39.71
CA THR A 177 -30.34 -9.66 -40.28
C THR A 177 -31.08 -10.63 -39.35
N PRO A 178 -31.59 -11.79 -39.81
CA PRO A 178 -32.34 -12.72 -38.95
C PRO A 178 -31.58 -13.17 -37.68
N THR A 179 -30.26 -13.32 -37.81
CA THR A 179 -29.32 -13.55 -36.71
C THR A 179 -28.21 -12.51 -36.74
N MET A 180 -27.94 -11.84 -35.62
CA MET A 180 -26.90 -10.81 -35.49
C MET A 180 -25.94 -11.14 -34.34
N ASN A 181 -24.62 -11.03 -34.59
CA ASN A 181 -23.62 -10.93 -33.54
C ASN A 181 -23.05 -9.52 -33.60
N VAL A 182 -23.36 -8.71 -32.60
CA VAL A 182 -23.00 -7.30 -32.55
C VAL A 182 -21.90 -7.13 -31.52
N THR A 183 -20.76 -6.59 -31.94
CA THR A 183 -19.68 -6.23 -31.03
C THR A 183 -19.66 -4.72 -30.88
N LEU A 184 -20.15 -4.23 -29.76
CA LEU A 184 -20.03 -2.81 -29.45
C LEU A 184 -18.59 -2.55 -29.02
N MET A 185 -17.96 -1.58 -29.68
CA MET A 185 -16.65 -1.11 -29.25
C MET A 185 -16.85 -0.17 -28.06
N PRO A 186 -15.99 -0.28 -27.04
CA PRO A 186 -15.96 0.72 -25.99
C PRO A 186 -15.73 2.05 -26.65
N ASP A 187 -16.50 3.05 -26.22
CA ASP A 187 -16.00 4.39 -26.42
C ASP A 187 -14.69 4.41 -25.64
N VAL A 188 -13.57 4.65 -26.36
CA VAL A 188 -12.15 4.47 -25.92
C VAL A 188 -11.78 5.43 -24.77
N GLN A 189 -12.80 5.93 -24.09
CA GLN A 189 -12.92 7.14 -23.33
C GLN A 189 -13.73 6.95 -22.05
N THR A 190 -14.30 5.76 -21.82
CA THR A 190 -14.87 5.30 -20.54
C THR A 190 -14.17 4.02 -20.09
N LEU A 191 -13.56 4.05 -18.91
CA LEU A 191 -12.99 2.88 -18.23
C LEU A 191 -14.09 1.82 -17.98
N SER A 192 -13.68 0.56 -18.08
CA SER A 192 -14.48 -0.67 -17.95
C SER A 192 -15.75 -0.54 -17.09
N GLU A 193 -16.87 -1.00 -17.62
CA GLU A 193 -18.22 -0.87 -17.03
C GLU A 193 -18.46 -1.78 -15.81
N VAL A 194 -17.43 -2.48 -15.35
CA VAL A 194 -17.54 -3.50 -14.31
C VAL A 194 -16.80 -3.06 -13.06
N VAL A 195 -17.54 -2.89 -11.96
CA VAL A 195 -16.98 -2.69 -10.63
C VAL A 195 -16.61 -4.04 -10.04
N VAL A 196 -15.33 -4.23 -9.73
CA VAL A 196 -14.84 -5.42 -9.04
C VAL A 196 -14.79 -5.14 -7.55
N THR A 197 -15.79 -5.65 -6.82
CA THR A 197 -15.79 -5.55 -5.35
C THR A 197 -14.76 -6.51 -4.71
N GLY A 198 -14.14 -7.38 -5.50
CA GLY A 198 -13.19 -8.44 -5.10
C GLY A 198 -13.86 -9.79 -4.81
N MET A 199 -15.15 -9.81 -4.47
CA MET A 199 -15.94 -11.05 -4.40
C MET A 199 -16.86 -11.23 -5.60
N GLN A 200 -17.43 -10.14 -6.10
CA GLN A 200 -18.32 -10.13 -7.25
C GLN A 200 -17.94 -9.03 -8.23
N LYS A 201 -18.21 -9.31 -9.50
CA LYS A 201 -18.17 -8.35 -10.60
C LYS A 201 -19.59 -7.84 -10.81
N MET A 202 -19.78 -6.52 -10.75
CA MET A 202 -21.09 -5.89 -10.94
C MET A 202 -21.02 -4.85 -12.04
N ASP A 203 -22.07 -4.73 -12.84
CA ASP A 203 -22.23 -3.59 -13.74
C ASP A 203 -22.29 -2.29 -12.92
N LYS A 204 -21.54 -1.28 -13.36
CA LYS A 204 -21.50 0.06 -12.77
C LYS A 204 -22.89 0.69 -12.61
N ARG A 205 -23.85 0.41 -13.50
CA ARG A 205 -25.25 0.91 -13.40
C ARG A 205 -25.99 0.36 -12.18
N LEU A 206 -25.63 -0.86 -11.76
CA LEU A 206 -26.22 -1.55 -10.62
C LEU A 206 -25.47 -1.26 -9.33
N PHE A 207 -24.30 -0.63 -9.42
CA PHE A 207 -23.46 -0.32 -8.27
C PHE A 207 -23.94 0.96 -7.57
N THR A 208 -24.29 0.82 -6.29
CA THR A 208 -24.88 1.90 -5.47
C THR A 208 -23.88 2.57 -4.54
N GLY A 209 -22.66 2.04 -4.44
CA GLY A 209 -21.64 2.53 -3.52
C GLY A 209 -20.66 3.55 -4.08
N ALA A 210 -19.76 4.00 -3.21
CA ALA A 210 -18.69 4.93 -3.54
C ALA A 210 -17.39 4.16 -3.82
N THR A 211 -16.97 4.16 -5.08
CA THR A 211 -15.80 3.40 -5.52
C THR A 211 -14.99 4.15 -6.56
N LYS A 212 -13.68 3.89 -6.62
CA LYS A 212 -12.80 4.39 -7.68
C LYS A 212 -11.96 3.23 -8.22
N GLN A 213 -12.09 2.97 -9.51
CA GLN A 213 -11.17 2.10 -10.22
C GLN A 213 -10.01 2.94 -10.75
N LEU A 214 -8.80 2.40 -10.62
CA LEU A 214 -7.56 2.96 -11.12
C LEU A 214 -6.84 1.87 -11.91
N SER A 215 -6.46 2.17 -13.15
CA SER A 215 -5.63 1.23 -13.92
C SER A 215 -4.21 1.18 -13.37
N ALA A 216 -3.52 0.05 -13.52
CA ALA A 216 -2.13 -0.06 -13.06
C ALA A 216 -1.21 0.99 -13.71
N ASP A 217 -1.39 1.27 -15.01
CA ASP A 217 -0.58 2.27 -15.73
C ASP A 217 -0.80 3.71 -15.25
N GLU A 218 -1.98 4.04 -14.70
CA GLU A 218 -2.25 5.34 -14.09
C GLU A 218 -1.66 5.46 -12.68
N VAL A 219 -1.56 4.36 -11.93
CA VAL A 219 -1.05 4.37 -10.54
C VAL A 219 0.47 4.21 -10.49
N LYS A 220 1.04 3.47 -11.45
CA LYS A 220 2.45 3.09 -11.44
C LYS A 220 3.36 4.31 -11.61
N LEU A 221 4.11 4.61 -10.56
CA LEU A 221 5.29 5.48 -10.61
C LEU A 221 6.52 4.58 -10.73
N ASP A 222 7.17 4.59 -11.90
CA ASP A 222 8.33 3.74 -12.14
C ASP A 222 9.48 4.09 -11.16
N GLY A 223 10.24 3.09 -10.73
CA GLY A 223 11.32 3.27 -9.76
C GLY A 223 10.90 3.42 -8.29
N LEU A 224 9.62 3.26 -7.93
CA LEU A 224 9.21 3.18 -6.52
C LEU A 224 9.31 1.75 -5.96
N PRO A 225 9.70 1.59 -4.68
CA PRO A 225 9.90 0.28 -4.07
C PRO A 225 8.59 -0.49 -3.77
N ASP A 226 7.48 0.24 -3.59
CA ASP A 226 6.15 -0.32 -3.27
C ASP A 226 5.06 0.42 -4.05
N ILE A 227 4.17 -0.32 -4.71
CA ILE A 227 3.12 0.22 -5.58
C ILE A 227 2.05 1.00 -4.81
N SER A 228 1.84 0.71 -3.52
CA SER A 228 0.87 1.40 -2.67
C SER A 228 1.13 2.90 -2.57
N ARG A 229 2.40 3.32 -2.72
CA ARG A 229 2.82 4.73 -2.74
C ARG A 229 2.35 5.47 -3.98
N GLY A 230 2.12 4.75 -5.08
CA GLY A 230 1.58 5.31 -6.32
C GLY A 230 0.12 5.76 -6.22
N LEU A 231 -0.61 5.29 -5.20
CA LEU A 231 -2.00 5.68 -4.96
C LEU A 231 -2.15 7.12 -4.43
N GLU A 232 -1.05 7.76 -4.01
CA GLU A 232 -1.05 9.12 -3.49
C GLU A 232 -1.67 10.10 -4.51
N GLY A 233 -2.75 10.76 -4.09
CA GLY A 233 -3.46 11.73 -4.92
C GLY A 233 -4.16 11.13 -6.15
N ARG A 234 -4.33 9.81 -6.26
CA ARG A 234 -5.04 9.18 -7.41
C ARG A 234 -6.53 8.97 -7.18
N ALA A 235 -6.99 9.01 -5.93
CA ALA A 235 -8.39 8.86 -5.57
C ALA A 235 -8.83 9.86 -4.49
N ALA A 236 -10.00 10.48 -4.68
CA ALA A 236 -10.61 11.33 -3.67
C ALA A 236 -10.97 10.53 -2.41
N GLY A 237 -10.79 11.14 -1.23
CA GLY A 237 -11.03 10.47 0.05
C GLY A 237 -9.92 9.52 0.50
N VAL A 238 -8.85 9.35 -0.29
CA VAL A 238 -7.71 8.48 0.05
C VAL A 238 -6.49 9.35 0.35
N SER A 239 -6.04 9.32 1.59
CA SER A 239 -4.80 9.98 2.02
C SER A 239 -3.69 8.93 2.10
N VAL A 240 -2.57 9.19 1.43
CA VAL A 240 -1.35 8.36 1.49
C VAL A 240 -0.23 9.26 1.94
N GLN A 241 0.39 8.95 3.08
CA GLN A 241 1.57 9.68 3.58
C GLN A 241 2.79 8.77 3.54
N ASN A 242 3.85 9.25 2.90
CA ASN A 242 5.11 8.53 2.78
C ASN A 242 6.05 8.85 3.95
N VAL A 243 5.82 8.23 5.10
CA VAL A 243 6.58 8.53 6.33
C VAL A 243 8.00 7.95 6.38
N SER A 244 8.34 7.07 5.44
CA SER A 244 9.70 6.60 5.19
C SER A 244 9.84 6.21 3.72
N GLY A 245 10.97 6.48 3.08
CA GLY A 245 11.36 6.05 1.73
C GLY A 245 12.08 4.70 1.70
N THR A 246 12.37 4.11 2.86
CA THR A 246 13.12 2.84 2.96
C THR A 246 12.28 1.67 2.45
N PHE A 247 12.90 0.77 1.67
CA PHE A 247 12.23 -0.39 1.09
C PHE A 247 11.58 -1.28 2.16
N GLY A 248 10.36 -1.74 1.89
CA GLY A 248 9.62 -2.65 2.77
C GLY A 248 8.77 -1.95 3.83
N THR A 249 8.95 -0.65 4.03
CA THR A 249 8.08 0.17 4.89
C THR A 249 6.76 0.49 4.17
N ALA A 250 5.64 0.19 4.84
CA ALA A 250 4.31 0.55 4.34
C ALA A 250 4.05 2.06 4.49
N PRO A 251 3.44 2.73 3.50
CA PRO A 251 2.97 4.10 3.70
C PRO A 251 1.76 4.14 4.64
N LYS A 252 1.50 5.29 5.29
CA LYS A 252 0.28 5.47 6.07
C LYS A 252 -0.88 5.77 5.11
N ILE A 253 -1.76 4.79 4.90
CA ILE A 253 -2.95 4.93 4.04
C ILE A 253 -4.20 5.03 4.90
N ARG A 254 -5.02 6.05 4.64
CA ARG A 254 -6.33 6.23 5.28
C ARG A 254 -7.39 6.50 4.22
N VAL A 255 -8.51 5.78 4.30
CA VAL A 255 -9.70 6.06 3.48
C VAL A 255 -10.73 6.79 4.34
N ARG A 256 -10.97 8.07 4.01
CA ARG A 256 -11.89 8.98 4.71
C ARG A 256 -11.51 9.20 6.19
N GLY A 257 -10.21 9.37 6.44
CA GLY A 257 -9.65 9.66 7.76
C GLY A 257 -9.57 8.44 8.69
N ALA A 258 -9.29 8.68 9.98
CA ALA A 258 -9.21 7.64 10.99
C ALA A 258 -10.58 7.03 11.32
N THR A 259 -10.59 5.74 11.65
CA THR A 259 -11.79 5.00 12.09
C THR A 259 -11.70 4.48 13.52
N SER A 260 -10.50 4.50 14.12
CA SER A 260 -10.25 4.12 15.51
C SER A 260 -9.31 5.13 16.16
N ILE A 261 -9.26 5.14 17.50
CA ILE A 261 -8.31 5.95 18.29
C ILE A 261 -7.03 5.14 18.55
N PHE A 262 -7.18 3.91 19.06
CA PHE A 262 -6.05 3.04 19.43
C PHE A 262 -5.87 1.84 18.48
N GLY A 263 -6.88 1.53 17.66
CA GLY A 263 -6.85 0.45 16.67
C GLY A 263 -6.25 0.87 15.33
N SER A 264 -5.98 -0.11 14.47
CA SER A 264 -5.48 0.13 13.12
C SER A 264 -6.55 0.84 12.28
N SER A 265 -6.19 1.94 11.63
CA SER A 265 -7.03 2.64 10.63
C SER A 265 -6.53 2.39 9.20
N LYS A 266 -5.80 1.29 8.97
CA LYS A 266 -5.31 0.89 7.64
C LYS A 266 -6.44 0.23 6.85
N PRO A 267 -6.59 0.49 5.53
CA PRO A 267 -7.55 -0.23 4.72
C PRO A 267 -7.14 -1.70 4.53
N LEU A 268 -8.14 -2.55 4.28
CA LEU A 268 -7.93 -3.95 3.97
C LEU A 268 -7.39 -4.12 2.55
N TRP A 269 -6.31 -4.90 2.38
CA TRP A 269 -5.82 -5.30 1.05
C TRP A 269 -6.42 -6.63 0.64
N VAL A 270 -7.00 -6.68 -0.58
CA VAL A 270 -7.56 -7.90 -1.16
C VAL A 270 -6.92 -8.14 -2.51
N VAL A 271 -6.24 -9.26 -2.71
CA VAL A 271 -5.56 -9.60 -3.97
C VAL A 271 -6.24 -10.82 -4.57
N ASP A 272 -6.86 -10.64 -5.74
CA ASP A 272 -7.63 -11.68 -6.45
C ASP A 272 -8.69 -12.36 -5.55
N GLY A 273 -9.34 -11.58 -4.68
CA GLY A 273 -10.43 -12.04 -3.80
C GLY A 273 -9.99 -12.60 -2.44
N VAL A 274 -8.68 -12.73 -2.19
CA VAL A 274 -8.10 -13.19 -0.91
C VAL A 274 -7.57 -12.00 -0.12
N ILE A 275 -7.83 -11.98 1.19
CA ILE A 275 -7.37 -10.95 2.11
C ILE A 275 -5.87 -11.12 2.37
N MET A 276 -5.11 -10.02 2.30
CA MET A 276 -3.67 -10.01 2.58
C MET A 276 -3.42 -9.51 4.01
N GLU A 277 -3.03 -10.43 4.89
CA GLU A 277 -2.62 -10.10 6.26
C GLU A 277 -1.13 -9.71 6.31
N ASP A 278 -0.77 -8.74 7.16
CA ASP A 278 0.63 -8.41 7.43
C ASP A 278 1.29 -9.53 8.27
N ALA A 279 2.58 -9.78 8.09
CA ALA A 279 3.30 -10.73 8.96
C ALA A 279 3.49 -10.20 10.38
N ILE A 280 3.58 -8.87 10.50
CA ILE A 280 3.68 -8.13 11.77
C ILE A 280 2.70 -6.96 11.66
N ASP A 281 1.82 -6.83 12.64
CA ASP A 281 0.97 -5.65 12.74
C ASP A 281 1.75 -4.52 13.41
N VAL A 282 2.18 -3.57 12.59
CA VAL A 282 2.83 -2.33 13.04
C VAL A 282 1.80 -1.21 12.99
N GLY A 283 1.50 -0.57 14.11
CA GLY A 283 0.51 0.51 14.16
C GLY A 283 0.86 1.64 13.17
N PRO A 284 -0.13 2.42 12.67
CA PRO A 284 0.15 3.53 11.76
C PRO A 284 1.16 4.54 12.31
N ASP A 285 1.35 4.66 13.62
CA ASP A 285 2.32 5.60 14.23
C ASP A 285 3.71 5.04 14.34
N ASP A 286 3.80 3.74 14.60
CA ASP A 286 5.07 3.02 14.65
C ASP A 286 5.71 2.91 13.26
N LEU A 287 4.93 3.07 12.18
CA LEU A 287 5.49 3.21 10.82
C LEU A 287 6.43 4.42 10.67
N SER A 288 6.33 5.41 11.56
CA SER A 288 7.24 6.55 11.64
C SER A 288 8.26 6.44 12.78
N SER A 289 8.36 5.32 13.50
CA SER A 289 9.34 5.19 14.59
C SER A 289 10.77 5.08 14.05
N GLY A 290 10.96 4.45 12.90
CA GLY A 290 12.27 4.09 12.37
C GLY A 290 12.80 2.75 12.91
N ASP A 291 11.93 1.92 13.48
CA ASP A 291 12.32 0.60 13.95
C ASP A 291 12.40 -0.42 12.82
N ALA A 292 13.26 -1.42 12.99
CA ALA A 292 13.55 -2.41 11.95
C ALA A 292 12.33 -3.27 11.56
N GLU A 293 11.37 -3.46 12.47
CA GLU A 293 10.13 -4.21 12.20
C GLU A 293 9.28 -3.54 11.11
N THR A 294 9.43 -2.22 10.92
CA THR A 294 8.77 -1.49 9.82
C THR A 294 9.18 -1.99 8.44
N LEU A 295 10.38 -2.58 8.26
CA LEU A 295 10.88 -3.07 6.97
C LEU A 295 10.15 -4.33 6.45
N ILE A 296 9.41 -5.02 7.32
CA ILE A 296 8.63 -6.23 7.01
C ILE A 296 7.12 -6.03 7.25
N SER A 297 6.68 -4.77 7.40
CA SER A 297 5.30 -4.40 7.72
C SER A 297 4.34 -4.31 6.53
N SER A 298 4.82 -4.36 5.27
CA SER A 298 3.96 -4.27 4.07
C SER A 298 3.55 -5.66 3.56
N ALA A 299 2.26 -6.00 3.65
CA ALA A 299 1.70 -7.25 3.08
C ALA A 299 1.86 -7.39 1.55
N ILE A 300 2.07 -6.28 0.83
CA ILE A 300 2.07 -6.25 -0.65
C ILE A 300 3.44 -5.90 -1.24
N ALA A 301 4.47 -5.68 -0.43
CA ALA A 301 5.83 -5.40 -0.90
C ALA A 301 6.43 -6.55 -1.75
N GLY A 302 5.86 -7.76 -1.68
CA GLY A 302 6.22 -8.91 -2.52
C GLY A 302 5.56 -8.92 -3.91
N LEU A 303 4.58 -8.05 -4.19
CA LEU A 303 3.92 -7.97 -5.50
C LEU A 303 4.74 -7.12 -6.47
N ASN A 304 4.86 -7.60 -7.71
CA ASN A 304 5.42 -6.81 -8.80
C ASN A 304 4.31 -5.95 -9.42
N SER A 305 4.58 -4.65 -9.57
CA SER A 305 3.63 -3.69 -10.15
C SER A 305 3.25 -4.01 -11.60
N ASP A 306 4.14 -4.65 -12.37
CA ASP A 306 3.86 -5.01 -13.76
C ASP A 306 2.85 -6.16 -13.90
N ASP A 307 2.59 -6.90 -12.82
CA ASP A 307 1.62 -8.00 -12.80
C ASP A 307 0.22 -7.54 -12.39
N ILE A 308 0.07 -6.29 -11.95
CA ILE A 308 -1.20 -5.71 -11.55
C ILE A 308 -1.93 -5.19 -12.79
N GLU A 309 -3.23 -5.46 -12.86
CA GLU A 309 -4.12 -4.94 -13.90
C GLU A 309 -4.79 -3.65 -13.43
N SER A 310 -5.39 -3.68 -12.24
CA SER A 310 -6.09 -2.52 -11.68
C SER A 310 -6.20 -2.57 -10.16
N PHE A 311 -6.45 -1.39 -9.59
CA PHE A 311 -6.84 -1.18 -8.19
C PHE A 311 -8.30 -0.72 -8.16
N GLN A 312 -9.11 -1.36 -7.31
CA GLN A 312 -10.43 -0.86 -6.95
C GLN A 312 -10.41 -0.41 -5.50
N ILE A 313 -10.72 0.85 -5.24
CA ILE A 313 -10.81 1.40 -3.89
C ILE A 313 -12.28 1.51 -3.50
N LEU A 314 -12.68 0.74 -2.49
CA LEU A 314 -14.02 0.73 -1.89
C LEU A 314 -14.02 1.65 -0.67
N LYS A 315 -14.74 2.78 -0.75
CA LYS A 315 -14.64 3.87 0.23
C LYS A 315 -15.73 3.88 1.29
N ASP A 316 -16.93 3.42 0.96
CA ASP A 316 -18.10 3.49 1.82
C ASP A 316 -18.57 2.10 2.27
N GLY A 317 -19.39 2.08 3.32
CA GLY A 317 -19.91 0.82 3.85
C GLY A 317 -20.74 0.02 2.85
N SER A 318 -21.39 0.63 1.86
CA SER A 318 -22.13 -0.16 0.86
C SER A 318 -21.24 -1.01 -0.03
N ALA A 319 -20.04 -0.51 -0.33
CA ALA A 319 -19.02 -1.25 -1.08
C ALA A 319 -18.27 -2.25 -0.20
N THR A 320 -18.04 -1.94 1.09
CA THR A 320 -17.16 -2.72 1.97
C THR A 320 -17.88 -3.71 2.89
N SER A 321 -19.18 -3.56 3.13
CA SER A 321 -19.94 -4.38 4.10
C SER A 321 -19.86 -5.87 3.83
N ILE A 322 -19.63 -6.26 2.58
CA ILE A 322 -19.49 -7.66 2.21
C ILE A 322 -18.27 -8.33 2.87
N TYR A 323 -17.21 -7.56 3.16
CA TYR A 323 -16.00 -8.00 3.89
C TYR A 323 -16.16 -7.95 5.42
N GLY A 324 -17.19 -7.27 5.94
CA GLY A 324 -17.49 -7.19 7.37
C GLY A 324 -16.46 -6.45 8.21
N ALA A 325 -16.17 -6.99 9.39
CA ALA A 325 -15.41 -6.33 10.45
C ALA A 325 -13.91 -6.15 10.15
N ARG A 326 -13.48 -6.40 8.93
CA ARG A 326 -12.10 -6.14 8.48
C ARG A 326 -12.02 -4.90 7.59
N ALA A 327 -13.15 -4.29 7.27
CA ALA A 327 -13.29 -3.33 6.19
C ALA A 327 -13.87 -1.98 6.62
N MET A 328 -13.89 -1.70 7.93
CA MET A 328 -14.34 -0.42 8.48
C MET A 328 -13.54 0.77 7.93
N ALA A 329 -12.24 0.57 7.74
CA ALA A 329 -11.28 1.55 7.24
C ALA A 329 -11.19 1.62 5.70
N GLY A 330 -12.07 0.92 4.97
CA GLY A 330 -12.03 0.82 3.51
C GLY A 330 -11.35 -0.46 3.02
N VAL A 331 -11.50 -0.76 1.72
CA VAL A 331 -10.87 -1.92 1.07
C VAL A 331 -10.19 -1.49 -0.22
N ILE A 332 -8.96 -1.96 -0.44
CA ILE A 332 -8.24 -1.81 -1.70
C ILE A 332 -8.13 -3.20 -2.33
N VAL A 333 -8.87 -3.40 -3.42
CA VAL A 333 -8.87 -4.64 -4.19
C VAL A 333 -7.86 -4.51 -5.32
N VAL A 334 -6.94 -5.45 -5.41
CA VAL A 334 -5.95 -5.59 -6.47
C VAL A 334 -6.37 -6.76 -7.35
N THR A 335 -6.47 -6.51 -8.65
CA THR A 335 -6.67 -7.57 -9.65
C THR A 335 -5.38 -7.80 -10.41
N THR A 336 -4.90 -9.04 -10.46
CA THR A 336 -3.71 -9.40 -11.25
C THR A 336 -4.07 -9.70 -12.70
N LYS A 337 -3.10 -9.49 -13.61
CA LYS A 337 -3.27 -9.77 -15.04
C LYS A 337 -3.58 -11.25 -15.27
N LYS A 338 -4.45 -11.50 -16.24
CA LYS A 338 -4.89 -12.85 -16.65
C LYS A 338 -4.55 -13.11 -18.11
N GLY A 339 -4.38 -14.38 -18.45
CA GLY A 339 -4.18 -14.79 -19.84
C GLY A 339 -5.42 -14.47 -20.69
N LYS A 340 -5.20 -14.04 -21.93
CA LYS A 340 -6.27 -13.80 -22.91
C LYS A 340 -6.26 -14.87 -24.00
N ALA A 341 -7.44 -15.34 -24.40
CA ALA A 341 -7.57 -16.31 -25.49
C ALA A 341 -7.19 -15.68 -26.84
N GLY A 342 -6.50 -16.44 -27.71
CA GLY A 342 -6.15 -16.01 -29.06
C GLY A 342 -4.97 -15.03 -29.16
N VAL A 343 -4.43 -14.55 -28.02
CA VAL A 343 -3.31 -13.62 -27.98
C VAL A 343 -2.13 -14.31 -27.31
N SER A 344 -1.06 -14.53 -28.06
CA SER A 344 0.25 -14.89 -27.50
C SER A 344 1.15 -13.68 -27.57
N LYS A 345 1.51 -13.13 -26.41
CA LYS A 345 2.36 -11.95 -26.30
C LYS A 345 3.40 -12.17 -25.22
N MET A 346 4.64 -11.86 -25.55
CA MET A 346 5.72 -11.74 -24.57
C MET A 346 5.98 -10.25 -24.33
N SER A 347 6.22 -9.87 -23.08
CA SER A 347 6.53 -8.48 -22.74
C SER A 347 7.71 -8.42 -21.79
N TYR A 348 8.57 -7.44 -22.01
CA TYR A 348 9.70 -7.12 -21.16
C TYR A 348 9.63 -5.65 -20.75
N THR A 349 9.82 -5.39 -19.45
CA THR A 349 9.98 -4.06 -18.88
C THR A 349 11.33 -3.99 -18.18
N GLY A 350 12.11 -2.95 -18.49
CA GLY A 350 13.33 -2.60 -17.77
C GLY A 350 13.25 -1.18 -17.23
N GLU A 351 13.46 -1.00 -15.93
CA GLU A 351 13.49 0.30 -15.26
C GLU A 351 14.88 0.54 -14.67
N PHE A 352 15.43 1.73 -14.93
CA PHE A 352 16.73 2.17 -14.45
C PHE A 352 16.55 3.48 -13.70
N THR A 353 16.74 3.46 -12.38
CA THR A 353 16.47 4.60 -11.50
C THR A 353 17.74 5.07 -10.82
N THR A 354 18.00 6.38 -10.84
CA THR A 354 19.05 7.02 -10.03
C THR A 354 18.42 8.02 -9.06
N ARG A 355 19.04 8.19 -7.89
CA ARG A 355 18.59 9.07 -6.81
C ARG A 355 19.62 10.18 -6.58
N MET A 356 19.15 11.41 -6.39
CA MET A 356 20.04 12.53 -6.09
C MET A 356 20.57 12.45 -4.66
N ILE A 357 21.84 12.80 -4.48
CA ILE A 357 22.47 12.99 -3.17
C ILE A 357 21.99 14.33 -2.60
N PRO A 358 21.43 14.40 -1.39
CA PRO A 358 21.04 15.66 -0.77
C PRO A 358 22.27 16.53 -0.48
N SER A 359 22.07 17.83 -0.27
CA SER A 359 23.14 18.70 0.25
C SER A 359 22.73 19.33 1.56
N TYR A 360 23.67 19.47 2.50
CA TYR A 360 23.39 20.16 3.78
C TYR A 360 22.90 21.61 3.60
N LYS A 361 23.18 22.24 2.45
CA LYS A 361 22.69 23.58 2.10
C LYS A 361 21.16 23.65 2.04
N GLU A 362 20.52 22.53 1.69
CA GLU A 362 19.07 22.39 1.58
C GLU A 362 18.36 22.34 2.94
N PHE A 363 19.12 22.16 4.03
CA PHE A 363 18.60 22.00 5.39
C PHE A 363 19.04 23.14 6.31
N ASN A 364 18.30 23.34 7.42
CA ASN A 364 18.61 24.31 8.45
C ASN A 364 19.80 23.87 9.32
N ILE A 365 21.02 23.88 8.77
CA ILE A 365 22.20 23.38 9.49
C ILE A 365 23.43 24.24 9.24
N MET A 366 24.20 24.50 10.30
CA MET A 366 25.41 25.32 10.25
C MET A 366 26.56 24.64 9.49
N ASN A 367 27.41 25.47 8.87
CA ASN A 367 28.72 25.05 8.36
C ASN A 367 29.77 24.98 9.50
N SER A 368 30.97 24.49 9.21
CA SER A 368 32.03 24.37 10.23
C SER A 368 32.45 25.68 10.87
N GLN A 369 32.55 26.78 10.12
CA GLN A 369 32.99 28.07 10.68
C GLN A 369 31.98 28.57 11.72
N GLU A 370 30.69 28.50 11.38
CA GLU A 370 29.60 28.87 12.26
C GLU A 370 29.56 27.98 13.51
N GLN A 371 29.71 26.66 13.32
CA GLN A 371 29.70 25.68 14.41
C GLN A 371 30.90 25.85 15.36
N MET A 372 32.10 26.10 14.84
CA MET A 372 33.29 26.37 15.66
C MET A 372 33.16 27.64 16.49
N GLY A 373 32.45 28.65 15.97
CA GLY A 373 32.09 29.84 16.75
C GLY A 373 31.24 29.50 17.98
N ILE A 374 30.29 28.58 17.84
CA ILE A 374 29.50 28.09 18.97
C ILE A 374 30.34 27.24 19.93
N TYR A 375 31.20 26.35 19.42
CA TYR A 375 32.07 25.56 20.30
C TYR A 375 33.00 26.43 21.13
N LYS A 376 33.52 27.53 20.56
CA LYS A 376 34.30 28.50 21.33
C LYS A 376 33.49 29.15 22.46
N GLU A 377 32.22 29.49 22.22
CA GLU A 377 31.34 29.99 23.29
C GLU A 377 31.07 28.90 24.35
N MET A 378 30.85 27.66 23.94
CA MET A 378 30.65 26.53 24.86
C MET A 378 31.89 26.30 25.74
N GLU A 379 33.09 26.40 25.18
CA GLU A 379 34.36 26.35 25.93
C GLU A 379 34.44 27.48 26.96
N GLN A 380 34.17 28.72 26.56
CA GLN A 380 34.13 29.88 27.47
C GLN A 380 33.07 29.75 28.58
N LYS A 381 31.97 29.06 28.29
CA LYS A 381 30.87 28.77 29.22
C LYS A 381 31.12 27.54 30.10
N GLY A 382 32.27 26.89 29.96
CA GLY A 382 32.74 25.79 30.80
C GLY A 382 32.31 24.39 30.37
N TRP A 383 31.61 24.24 29.23
CA TRP A 383 31.13 22.94 28.74
C TRP A 383 32.22 22.09 28.07
N LEU A 384 33.19 22.73 27.40
CA LEU A 384 34.26 22.06 26.66
C LEU A 384 35.62 22.25 27.35
N ASN A 385 35.72 21.96 28.65
CA ASN A 385 36.98 22.06 29.39
C ASN A 385 37.79 20.74 29.32
N ASN A 386 39.11 20.81 29.53
CA ASN A 386 40.00 19.65 29.38
C ASN A 386 39.67 18.49 30.35
N SER A 387 39.40 18.79 31.63
CA SER A 387 39.20 17.74 32.65
C SER A 387 38.00 16.85 32.34
N ASP A 388 36.93 17.44 31.82
CA ASP A 388 35.67 16.74 31.57
C ASP A 388 35.62 16.19 30.14
N THR A 389 36.01 17.00 29.14
CA THR A 389 35.82 16.65 27.72
C THR A 389 36.76 15.53 27.26
N TYR A 390 37.96 15.41 27.85
CA TYR A 390 38.92 14.35 27.51
C TYR A 390 38.37 12.94 27.76
N ARG A 391 37.54 12.78 28.81
CA ARG A 391 36.92 11.50 29.23
C ARG A 391 35.40 11.45 29.03
N ALA A 392 34.84 12.47 28.39
CA ALA A 392 33.40 12.56 28.20
C ALA A 392 32.89 11.37 27.38
N LYS A 393 31.67 10.93 27.71
CA LYS A 393 30.93 9.92 26.96
C LYS A 393 30.96 10.18 25.45
N ASP A 394 30.72 11.43 25.08
CA ASP A 394 30.61 11.87 23.69
C ASP A 394 31.49 13.12 23.50
N SER A 395 32.51 13.04 22.65
CA SER A 395 33.39 14.17 22.34
C SER A 395 33.97 14.14 20.93
N GLY A 396 34.11 15.33 20.36
CA GLY A 396 34.50 15.61 18.98
C GLY A 396 35.84 16.34 18.88
N VAL A 397 35.85 17.49 18.22
CA VAL A 397 37.07 18.27 17.92
C VAL A 397 37.84 18.67 19.18
N TYR A 398 37.19 19.25 20.18
CA TYR A 398 37.83 19.66 21.43
C TYR A 398 38.26 18.46 22.26
N GLY A 399 37.41 17.42 22.35
CA GLY A 399 37.76 16.18 23.03
C GLY A 399 39.02 15.54 22.45
N ARG A 400 39.07 15.39 21.12
CA ARG A 400 40.23 14.87 20.40
C ARG A 400 41.47 15.74 20.58
N MET A 401 41.32 17.06 20.55
CA MET A 401 42.43 17.99 20.83
C MET A 401 43.03 17.73 22.22
N TYR A 402 42.18 17.63 23.25
CA TYR A 402 42.62 17.33 24.60
C TYR A 402 43.22 15.93 24.73
N GLN A 403 42.71 14.94 23.99
CA GLN A 403 43.34 13.62 23.91
C GLN A 403 44.75 13.68 23.35
N LEU A 404 44.95 14.39 22.23
CA LEU A 404 46.28 14.54 21.62
C LEU A 404 47.28 15.29 22.52
N ILE A 405 46.80 16.27 23.29
CA ILE A 405 47.61 16.99 24.28
C ILE A 405 48.08 16.07 25.41
N ASN A 406 47.26 15.09 25.80
CA ASN A 406 47.58 14.14 26.86
C ASN A 406 48.22 12.84 26.32
N GLN A 407 48.28 12.62 25.00
CA GLN A 407 48.84 11.42 24.38
C GLN A 407 50.35 11.57 24.18
N TYR A 408 51.15 10.96 25.06
CA TYR A 408 52.61 10.95 24.96
C TYR A 408 53.12 9.78 24.12
N ASN A 409 53.96 10.06 23.12
CA ASN A 409 54.66 9.02 22.37
C ASN A 409 56.07 8.80 22.96
N PRO A 410 56.33 7.65 23.62
CA PRO A 410 57.63 7.39 24.25
C PRO A 410 58.77 7.20 23.26
N VAL A 411 58.49 6.91 21.98
CA VAL A 411 59.51 6.73 20.93
C VAL A 411 60.00 8.06 20.39
N THR A 412 59.10 9.03 20.19
CA THR A 412 59.45 10.36 19.65
C THR A 412 59.71 11.40 20.74
N GLY A 413 59.35 11.11 21.99
CA GLY A 413 59.49 12.04 23.13
C GLY A 413 58.55 13.24 23.05
N GLN A 414 57.50 13.17 22.23
CA GLN A 414 56.57 14.27 21.96
C GLN A 414 55.13 13.85 22.26
N PHE A 415 54.32 14.83 22.66
CA PHE A 415 52.87 14.69 22.73
C PHE A 415 52.24 14.78 21.34
N GLY A 416 51.08 14.15 21.14
CA GLY A 416 50.34 14.20 19.88
C GLY A 416 49.96 15.61 19.43
N LEU A 417 49.85 16.56 20.37
CA LEU A 417 49.72 18.00 20.11
C LEU A 417 50.39 18.81 21.23
N ALA A 418 51.15 19.85 20.88
CA ALA A 418 51.74 20.75 21.87
C ALA A 418 50.66 21.54 22.61
N ASN A 419 50.74 21.62 23.94
CA ASN A 419 49.79 22.39 24.76
C ASN A 419 50.12 23.90 24.80
N THR A 420 50.25 24.52 23.63
CA THR A 420 50.43 25.98 23.50
C THR A 420 49.20 26.62 22.88
N PRO A 421 48.91 27.91 23.15
CA PRO A 421 47.82 28.63 22.49
C PRO A 421 47.91 28.56 20.96
N GLU A 422 49.10 28.65 20.39
CA GLU A 422 49.34 28.66 18.95
C GLU A 422 48.98 27.29 18.32
N ALA A 423 49.44 26.19 18.91
CA ALA A 423 49.18 24.83 18.42
C ALA A 423 47.70 24.46 18.54
N ARG A 424 47.05 24.81 19.66
CA ARG A 424 45.60 24.61 19.83
C ARG A 424 44.79 25.44 18.83
N ASN A 425 45.13 26.71 18.65
CA ASN A 425 44.45 27.56 17.67
C ASN A 425 44.63 27.05 16.24
N ALA A 426 45.82 26.55 15.88
CA ALA A 426 46.06 25.94 14.57
C ALA A 426 45.18 24.69 14.35
N TYR A 427 45.12 23.78 15.32
CA TYR A 427 44.25 22.59 15.26
C TYR A 427 42.76 22.96 15.10
N LEU A 428 42.28 23.91 15.91
CA LEU A 428 40.88 24.36 15.84
C LEU A 428 40.59 25.10 14.52
N ARG A 429 41.57 25.82 13.97
CA ARG A 429 41.45 26.50 12.67
C ARG A 429 41.33 25.51 11.51
N GLU A 430 42.02 24.37 11.57
CA GLU A 430 41.83 23.30 10.58
C GLU A 430 40.41 22.73 10.63
N ALA A 431 39.87 22.48 11.83
CA ALA A 431 38.50 22.02 11.99
C ALA A 431 37.46 23.05 11.49
N GLU A 432 37.74 24.34 11.69
CA GLU A 432 36.93 25.45 11.19
C GLU A 432 36.84 25.48 9.65
N MET A 433 37.93 25.13 8.97
CA MET A 433 38.02 25.17 7.51
C MET A 433 37.58 23.86 6.81
N ARG A 434 37.28 22.79 7.58
CA ARG A 434 37.01 21.45 7.05
C ARG A 434 35.68 21.32 6.29
N ASN A 435 34.59 21.74 6.93
CA ASN A 435 33.22 21.71 6.38
C ASN A 435 32.81 20.40 5.67
N THR A 436 32.95 19.27 6.37
CA THR A 436 32.61 17.93 5.88
C THR A 436 31.15 17.85 5.44
N ASP A 437 30.93 17.46 4.18
CA ASP A 437 29.58 17.17 3.67
C ASP A 437 29.24 15.69 3.88
N TRP A 438 28.62 15.39 5.02
CA TRP A 438 28.23 14.03 5.39
C TRP A 438 27.29 13.37 4.38
N PHE A 439 26.46 14.14 3.66
CA PHE A 439 25.62 13.55 2.60
C PHE A 439 26.49 13.01 1.47
N ASN A 440 27.52 13.73 1.05
CA ASN A 440 28.45 13.26 0.02
C ASN A 440 29.29 12.06 0.48
N THR A 441 29.60 11.95 1.78
CA THR A 441 30.37 10.83 2.35
C THR A 441 29.55 9.54 2.47
N LEU A 442 28.26 9.66 2.81
CA LEU A 442 27.43 8.52 3.20
C LEU A 442 26.47 8.03 2.11
N PHE A 443 26.18 8.85 1.09
CA PHE A 443 25.21 8.57 0.04
C PHE A 443 25.89 8.36 -1.32
N SER A 444 25.19 7.69 -2.22
CA SER A 444 25.63 7.41 -3.59
C SER A 444 24.51 7.57 -4.60
N ASN A 445 24.86 7.86 -5.84
CA ASN A 445 23.95 7.95 -6.99
C ASN A 445 23.75 6.60 -7.70
N ASN A 446 23.88 5.49 -6.97
CA ASN A 446 23.80 4.13 -7.50
C ASN A 446 22.52 3.91 -8.31
N VAL A 447 22.66 3.22 -9.45
CA VAL A 447 21.54 2.90 -10.34
C VAL A 447 20.82 1.66 -9.83
N THR A 448 19.55 1.83 -9.47
CA THR A 448 18.60 0.74 -9.20
C THR A 448 18.08 0.19 -10.51
N GLN A 449 17.96 -1.14 -10.60
CA GLN A 449 17.50 -1.85 -11.78
C GLN A 449 16.31 -2.74 -11.43
N ASN A 450 15.26 -2.70 -12.24
CA ASN A 450 14.13 -3.60 -12.14
C ASN A 450 13.82 -4.18 -13.51
N HIS A 451 13.78 -5.51 -13.61
CA HIS A 451 13.52 -6.24 -14.84
C HIS A 451 12.30 -7.13 -14.63
N SER A 452 11.36 -7.08 -15.57
CA SER A 452 10.14 -7.88 -15.55
C SER A 452 9.93 -8.51 -16.91
N VAL A 453 9.72 -9.83 -16.95
CA VAL A 453 9.36 -10.60 -18.14
C VAL A 453 8.03 -11.26 -17.88
N SER A 454 7.08 -11.08 -18.80
CA SER A 454 5.76 -11.71 -18.72
C SER A 454 5.38 -12.36 -20.05
N ILE A 455 4.64 -13.46 -19.96
CA ILE A 455 4.06 -14.17 -21.10
C ILE A 455 2.57 -14.33 -20.83
N THR A 456 1.75 -13.91 -21.79
CA THR A 456 0.33 -14.22 -21.84
C THR A 456 0.06 -15.08 -23.06
N SER A 457 -0.69 -16.17 -22.90
CA SER A 457 -1.16 -17.01 -24.00
C SER A 457 -2.42 -17.77 -23.60
N GLY A 458 -3.18 -18.26 -24.57
CA GLY A 458 -4.37 -19.04 -24.30
C GLY A 458 -5.22 -19.36 -25.52
N THR A 459 -6.07 -20.36 -25.35
CA THR A 459 -7.19 -20.73 -26.21
C THR A 459 -8.51 -20.50 -25.44
N GLU A 460 -9.66 -20.71 -26.07
CA GLU A 460 -10.96 -20.65 -25.38
C GLU A 460 -11.09 -21.67 -24.24
N LYS A 461 -10.32 -22.77 -24.26
CA LYS A 461 -10.37 -23.82 -23.21
C LYS A 461 -9.39 -23.58 -22.06
N SER A 462 -8.31 -22.84 -22.30
CA SER A 462 -7.25 -22.65 -21.31
C SER A 462 -6.49 -21.37 -21.60
N SER A 463 -6.30 -20.53 -20.60
CA SER A 463 -5.49 -19.32 -20.68
C SER A 463 -4.51 -19.26 -19.52
N PHE A 464 -3.32 -18.72 -19.76
CA PHE A 464 -2.31 -18.54 -18.72
C PHE A 464 -1.57 -17.22 -18.87
N TYR A 465 -1.18 -16.67 -17.73
CA TYR A 465 -0.27 -15.56 -17.56
C TYR A 465 0.84 -16.01 -16.63
N ALA A 466 2.09 -15.82 -17.04
CA ALA A 466 3.26 -16.13 -16.23
C ALA A 466 4.23 -14.96 -16.25
N SER A 467 4.84 -14.63 -15.12
CA SER A 467 5.85 -13.58 -15.05
C SER A 467 6.97 -13.89 -14.07
N LEU A 468 8.13 -13.31 -14.35
CA LEU A 468 9.32 -13.33 -13.53
C LEU A 468 9.85 -11.90 -13.43
N SER A 469 10.23 -11.49 -12.22
CA SER A 469 10.90 -10.20 -12.03
C SER A 469 12.12 -10.31 -11.13
N ALA A 470 13.09 -9.43 -11.38
CA ALA A 470 14.30 -9.28 -10.61
C ALA A 470 14.58 -7.78 -10.42
N MET A 471 14.65 -7.36 -9.16
CA MET A 471 15.00 -6.02 -8.76
C MET A 471 16.32 -6.06 -7.98
N SER A 472 17.22 -5.16 -8.33
CA SER A 472 18.49 -4.92 -7.63
C SER A 472 18.64 -3.44 -7.33
N ASP A 473 18.60 -3.08 -6.06
CA ASP A 473 18.86 -1.74 -5.54
C ASP A 473 20.14 -1.77 -4.69
N PRO A 474 21.27 -1.22 -5.20
CA PRO A 474 22.52 -1.13 -4.44
C PRO A 474 22.52 -0.11 -3.29
N GLY A 475 21.40 0.53 -2.98
CA GLY A 475 21.27 1.51 -1.92
C GLY A 475 21.41 2.96 -2.34
N TRP A 476 20.73 3.85 -1.62
CA TRP A 476 20.95 5.30 -1.70
C TRP A 476 22.04 5.76 -0.73
N TYR A 477 22.21 5.05 0.38
CA TYR A 477 23.23 5.27 1.39
C TYR A 477 23.92 3.95 1.78
N LYS A 478 25.10 4.07 2.39
CA LYS A 478 25.91 2.93 2.82
C LYS A 478 25.10 1.96 3.71
N GLN A 479 25.33 0.66 3.51
CA GLN A 479 24.65 -0.44 4.23
C GLN A 479 23.12 -0.47 4.04
N SER A 480 22.62 0.10 2.95
CA SER A 480 21.26 -0.14 2.46
C SER A 480 21.36 -0.90 1.14
N GLU A 481 20.83 -2.12 1.03
CA GLU A 481 20.80 -2.88 -0.23
C GLU A 481 19.51 -3.68 -0.30
N VAL A 482 18.91 -3.83 -1.48
CA VAL A 482 17.74 -4.69 -1.68
C VAL A 482 17.89 -5.50 -2.96
N LYS A 483 17.66 -6.80 -2.85
CA LYS A 483 17.48 -7.73 -3.96
C LYS A 483 16.14 -8.43 -3.81
N ARG A 484 15.26 -8.33 -4.81
CA ARG A 484 13.95 -8.97 -4.81
C ARG A 484 13.75 -9.75 -6.09
N TYR A 485 13.24 -10.97 -5.95
CA TYR A 485 12.84 -11.84 -7.04
C TYR A 485 11.38 -12.22 -6.87
N THR A 486 10.60 -12.15 -7.94
CA THR A 486 9.19 -12.57 -7.91
C THR A 486 8.88 -13.52 -9.07
N ALA A 487 7.97 -14.45 -8.82
CA ALA A 487 7.42 -15.34 -9.83
C ALA A 487 5.91 -15.43 -9.64
N ASN A 488 5.15 -15.19 -10.70
CA ASN A 488 3.69 -15.26 -10.68
C ASN A 488 3.18 -16.13 -11.83
N LEU A 489 2.16 -16.93 -11.53
CA LEU A 489 1.46 -17.78 -12.49
C LEU A 489 -0.04 -17.69 -12.23
N ASN A 490 -0.82 -17.31 -13.23
CA ASN A 490 -2.27 -17.27 -13.20
C ASN A 490 -2.83 -18.06 -14.39
N THR A 491 -3.52 -19.16 -14.11
CA THR A 491 -4.03 -20.06 -15.14
C THR A 491 -5.52 -20.30 -14.96
N THR A 492 -6.28 -20.23 -16.05
CA THR A 492 -7.72 -20.50 -16.08
C THR A 492 -8.01 -21.62 -17.07
N TYR A 493 -8.67 -22.68 -16.61
CA TYR A 493 -9.12 -23.81 -17.39
C TYR A 493 -10.65 -23.83 -17.47
N ASN A 494 -11.20 -23.77 -18.68
CA ASN A 494 -12.61 -23.97 -18.95
C ASN A 494 -12.84 -25.46 -19.25
N ILE A 495 -13.06 -26.24 -18.20
CA ILE A 495 -13.22 -27.71 -18.27
C ILE A 495 -14.46 -28.06 -19.09
N TYR A 496 -15.56 -27.36 -18.84
CA TYR A 496 -16.80 -27.41 -19.61
C TYR A 496 -17.32 -25.99 -19.87
N LYS A 497 -18.33 -25.83 -20.73
CA LYS A 497 -18.95 -24.52 -21.02
C LYS A 497 -19.47 -23.80 -19.77
N ASN A 498 -19.80 -24.55 -18.72
CA ASN A 498 -20.35 -24.06 -17.47
C ASN A 498 -19.46 -24.36 -16.24
N LEU A 499 -18.25 -24.88 -16.42
CA LEU A 499 -17.34 -25.22 -15.32
C LEU A 499 -15.93 -24.71 -15.63
N SER A 500 -15.42 -23.82 -14.79
CA SER A 500 -14.06 -23.27 -14.90
C SER A 500 -13.28 -23.41 -13.59
N ILE A 501 -11.98 -23.61 -13.71
CA ILE A 501 -11.03 -23.66 -12.59
C ILE A 501 -9.97 -22.58 -12.82
N ASN A 502 -9.76 -21.71 -11.85
CA ASN A 502 -8.68 -20.74 -11.83
C ASN A 502 -7.65 -21.11 -10.75
N LEU A 503 -6.37 -21.11 -11.12
CA LEU A 503 -5.25 -21.43 -10.24
C LEU A 503 -4.25 -20.28 -10.28
N ILE A 504 -3.91 -19.74 -9.12
CA ILE A 504 -2.95 -18.65 -8.96
C ILE A 504 -1.85 -19.12 -8.01
N SER A 505 -0.60 -18.91 -8.41
CA SER A 505 0.57 -19.17 -7.59
C SER A 505 1.50 -17.97 -7.67
N SER A 506 1.94 -17.47 -6.52
CA SER A 506 2.84 -16.33 -6.42
C SER A 506 3.92 -16.63 -5.39
N ALA A 507 5.17 -16.37 -5.75
CA ALA A 507 6.31 -16.51 -4.87
C ALA A 507 7.19 -15.26 -4.95
N SER A 508 7.67 -14.79 -3.80
CA SER A 508 8.65 -13.73 -3.73
C SER A 508 9.75 -14.06 -2.72
N TYR A 509 10.98 -13.68 -3.08
CA TYR A 509 12.14 -13.75 -2.19
C TYR A 509 12.84 -12.41 -2.18
N ARG A 510 13.08 -11.88 -0.99
CA ARG A 510 13.73 -10.60 -0.77
C ARG A 510 14.90 -10.78 0.19
N LYS A 511 16.08 -10.31 -0.21
CA LYS A 511 17.23 -10.09 0.66
C LYS A 511 17.47 -8.60 0.76
N GLN A 512 17.58 -8.09 1.98
CA GLN A 512 17.75 -6.68 2.25
C GLN A 512 18.80 -6.47 3.33
N LYS A 513 19.60 -5.42 3.18
CA LYS A 513 20.56 -4.94 4.18
C LYS A 513 20.13 -3.55 4.66
N ALA A 514 20.28 -3.28 5.95
CA ALA A 514 20.01 -1.98 6.55
C ALA A 514 21.09 -1.64 7.59
N PRO A 515 21.32 -0.35 7.91
CA PRO A 515 22.13 0.05 9.07
C PRO A 515 21.58 -0.55 10.35
N GLY A 516 22.46 -0.86 11.30
CA GLY A 516 22.07 -1.29 12.64
C GLY A 516 21.20 -0.25 13.35
N THR A 517 20.25 -0.72 14.17
CA THR A 517 19.39 0.17 14.97
C THR A 517 18.86 -0.52 16.20
N LEU A 518 18.62 0.27 17.25
CA LEU A 518 17.86 -0.09 18.44
C LEU A 518 16.58 0.75 18.48
N SER A 519 15.53 0.31 19.17
CA SER A 519 14.28 1.06 19.27
C SER A 519 14.45 2.45 19.91
N SER A 520 13.62 3.41 19.51
CA SER A 520 13.55 4.71 20.17
C SER A 520 12.81 4.61 21.51
N GLU A 521 13.26 5.37 22.51
CA GLU A 521 12.68 5.42 23.84
C GLU A 521 12.29 6.85 24.21
N VAL A 522 11.15 6.99 24.90
CA VAL A 522 10.67 8.29 25.42
C VAL A 522 10.81 8.27 26.93
N ASN A 523 11.62 9.18 27.47
CA ASN A 523 11.67 9.43 28.90
C ASN A 523 10.45 10.26 29.31
N ALA A 524 9.46 9.61 29.94
CA ALA A 524 8.23 10.28 30.33
C ALA A 524 8.43 11.45 31.32
N ALA A 525 9.47 11.40 32.16
CA ALA A 525 9.73 12.43 33.16
C ALA A 525 10.36 13.68 32.52
N SER A 526 11.44 13.51 31.76
CA SER A 526 12.10 14.63 31.08
C SER A 526 11.40 15.08 29.81
N GLY A 527 10.61 14.20 29.18
CA GLY A 527 10.02 14.38 27.86
C GLY A 527 11.02 14.13 26.72
N GLU A 528 12.22 13.62 27.00
CA GLU A 528 13.28 13.42 26.00
C GLU A 528 13.04 12.15 25.18
N VAL A 529 13.23 12.23 23.87
CA VAL A 529 13.18 11.07 22.96
C VAL A 529 14.59 10.74 22.51
N THR A 530 15.05 9.52 22.79
CA THR A 530 16.41 9.08 22.45
C THR A 530 16.41 7.76 21.70
N ARG A 531 17.45 7.51 20.91
CA ARG A 531 17.74 6.21 20.30
C ARG A 531 19.20 5.91 20.55
N GLN A 532 19.47 4.84 21.30
CA GLN A 532 20.85 4.46 21.61
C GLN A 532 21.54 3.90 20.36
N PHE A 533 22.82 4.23 20.17
CA PHE A 533 23.65 3.78 19.05
C PHE A 533 22.99 4.00 17.67
N ASP A 534 22.30 5.14 17.45
CA ASP A 534 21.72 5.46 16.14
C ASP A 534 22.81 5.76 15.10
N ILE A 535 22.89 4.90 14.10
CA ILE A 535 23.87 4.99 13.00
C ILE A 535 23.19 5.22 11.66
N ASN A 536 21.93 5.67 11.67
CA ASN A 536 21.20 6.03 10.47
C ASN A 536 21.96 7.11 9.68
N PRO A 537 22.35 6.85 8.41
CA PRO A 537 23.16 7.81 7.65
C PRO A 537 22.48 9.16 7.38
N TYR A 538 21.15 9.18 7.27
CA TYR A 538 20.39 10.42 7.09
C TYR A 538 20.34 11.24 8.39
N SER A 539 19.98 10.61 9.52
CA SER A 539 20.00 11.20 10.85
C SER A 539 21.40 11.74 11.19
N TYR A 540 22.44 10.95 10.96
CA TYR A 540 23.83 11.34 11.19
C TYR A 540 24.23 12.55 10.35
N ALA A 541 23.90 12.58 9.05
CA ALA A 541 24.23 13.72 8.19
C ALA A 541 23.53 15.03 8.59
N LEU A 542 22.36 14.94 9.23
CA LEU A 542 21.63 16.09 9.77
C LEU A 542 22.18 16.54 11.13
N ASN A 543 22.46 15.58 12.01
CA ASN A 543 22.66 15.82 13.44
C ASN A 543 24.14 15.88 13.85
N THR A 544 25.08 15.54 12.97
CA THR A 544 26.52 15.53 13.26
C THR A 544 27.26 16.74 12.69
N SER A 545 28.15 17.30 13.49
CA SER A 545 28.95 18.47 13.16
C SER A 545 29.79 18.27 11.91
N ARG A 546 29.88 19.32 11.10
CA ARG A 546 30.68 19.37 9.87
C ARG A 546 32.14 19.71 10.15
N ALA A 547 32.44 20.11 11.39
CA ALA A 547 33.82 20.34 11.83
C ALA A 547 34.57 19.03 12.08
N LEU A 548 33.93 17.86 11.99
CA LEU A 548 34.57 16.56 12.19
C LEU A 548 35.22 16.04 10.91
N ASP A 549 36.33 15.32 11.05
CA ASP A 549 37.03 14.62 9.98
C ASP A 549 36.38 13.25 9.71
N PRO A 550 36.01 12.94 8.45
CA PRO A 550 35.41 11.64 8.13
C PRO A 550 36.39 10.47 8.26
N THR A 551 37.70 10.72 8.39
CA THR A 551 38.74 9.67 8.47
C THR A 551 39.27 9.43 9.88
N VAL A 552 38.85 10.23 10.85
CA VAL A 552 39.33 10.17 12.23
C VAL A 552 38.29 9.50 13.12
N ASP A 553 38.75 8.74 14.10
CA ASP A 553 37.94 8.26 15.21
C ASP A 553 37.82 9.34 16.29
N TYR A 554 36.58 9.72 16.58
CA TYR A 554 36.21 10.55 17.72
C TYR A 554 35.72 9.65 18.87
N THR A 555 35.11 10.21 19.91
CA THR A 555 34.60 9.41 21.03
C THR A 555 33.08 9.50 21.08
N ALA A 556 32.39 8.36 21.05
CA ALA A 556 30.96 8.25 21.33
C ALA A 556 30.71 7.04 22.21
N ASN A 557 29.78 7.16 23.18
CA ASN A 557 29.54 6.11 24.17
C ASN A 557 30.82 5.62 24.86
N TYR A 558 31.74 6.55 25.20
CA TYR A 558 33.07 6.34 25.75
C TYR A 558 34.09 5.66 24.80
N ALA A 559 33.65 5.02 23.72
CA ALA A 559 34.49 4.27 22.80
C ALA A 559 34.85 5.06 21.53
N PRO A 560 35.91 4.65 20.79
CA PRO A 560 36.21 5.19 19.46
C PRO A 560 35.00 5.07 18.53
N PHE A 561 34.69 6.14 17.80
CA PHE A 561 33.57 6.19 16.87
C PHE A 561 33.96 6.89 15.57
N ASN A 562 33.67 6.20 14.46
CA ASN A 562 33.62 6.76 13.13
C ASN A 562 32.44 6.10 12.40
N ILE A 563 31.57 6.91 11.79
CA ILE A 563 30.34 6.40 11.17
C ILE A 563 30.60 5.38 10.04
N LEU A 564 31.70 5.54 9.28
CA LEU A 564 32.03 4.60 8.20
C LEU A 564 32.47 3.25 8.78
N HIS A 565 33.32 3.29 9.81
CA HIS A 565 33.75 2.10 10.53
C HIS A 565 32.55 1.40 11.20
N GLU A 566 31.64 2.17 11.79
CA GLU A 566 30.49 1.62 12.48
C GLU A 566 29.50 0.97 11.50
N LEU A 567 29.21 1.59 10.36
CA LEU A 567 28.35 0.99 9.34
C LEU A 567 28.90 -0.36 8.83
N ASP A 568 30.22 -0.51 8.70
CA ASP A 568 30.83 -1.77 8.26
C ASP A 568 30.81 -2.87 9.34
N ASN A 569 30.65 -2.48 10.61
CA ASN A 569 30.67 -3.38 11.78
C ASN A 569 29.33 -3.53 12.49
N ASN A 570 28.32 -2.72 12.17
CA ASN A 570 27.02 -2.72 12.79
C ASN A 570 25.92 -2.58 11.72
N TYR A 571 25.30 -3.70 11.37
CA TYR A 571 24.30 -3.76 10.30
C TYR A 571 23.28 -4.87 10.53
N MET A 572 22.16 -4.77 9.83
CA MET A 572 21.12 -5.79 9.81
C MET A 572 20.97 -6.43 8.45
N ASP A 573 20.83 -7.76 8.44
CA ASP A 573 20.40 -8.55 7.29
C ASP A 573 18.94 -8.99 7.49
N LEU A 574 18.11 -8.75 6.48
CA LEU A 574 16.70 -9.14 6.46
C LEU A 574 16.46 -10.08 5.27
N ASN A 575 15.89 -11.25 5.54
CA ASN A 575 15.47 -12.19 4.52
C ASN A 575 13.96 -12.41 4.62
N VAL A 576 13.24 -12.34 3.51
CA VAL A 576 11.79 -12.58 3.46
C VAL A 576 11.47 -13.51 2.31
N ALA A 577 10.76 -14.59 2.61
CA ALA A 577 10.15 -15.48 1.63
C ALA A 577 8.64 -15.47 1.83
N ASP A 578 7.88 -15.22 0.76
CA ASP A 578 6.41 -15.24 0.77
C ASP A 578 5.92 -16.09 -0.40
N VAL A 579 5.11 -17.10 -0.10
CA VAL A 579 4.53 -18.02 -1.07
C VAL A 579 3.03 -18.11 -0.83
N LYS A 580 2.26 -17.89 -1.89
CA LYS A 580 0.80 -18.00 -1.90
C LYS A 580 0.34 -18.93 -3.02
N PHE A 581 -0.60 -19.80 -2.68
CA PHE A 581 -1.33 -20.64 -3.60
C PHE A 581 -2.82 -20.39 -3.42
N GLN A 582 -3.53 -20.24 -4.53
CA GLN A 582 -4.97 -19.99 -4.55
C GLN A 582 -5.61 -20.82 -5.67
N GLY A 583 -6.76 -21.41 -5.37
CA GLY A 583 -7.60 -22.12 -6.33
C GLY A 583 -9.04 -21.69 -6.20
N GLU A 584 -9.70 -21.47 -7.33
CA GLU A 584 -11.12 -21.12 -7.40
C GLU A 584 -11.81 -22.01 -8.44
N ILE A 585 -12.90 -22.66 -8.04
CA ILE A 585 -13.77 -23.43 -8.92
C ILE A 585 -15.06 -22.64 -9.09
N LYS A 586 -15.49 -22.43 -10.33
CA LYS A 586 -16.79 -21.81 -10.66
C LYS A 586 -17.62 -22.74 -11.51
N TRP A 587 -18.86 -22.97 -11.08
CA TRP A 587 -19.80 -23.83 -11.75
C TRP A 587 -21.13 -23.10 -11.96
N LYS A 588 -21.47 -22.83 -13.22
CA LYS A 588 -22.81 -22.39 -13.63
C LYS A 588 -23.74 -23.61 -13.67
N ALA A 589 -24.28 -23.96 -12.50
CA ALA A 589 -25.19 -25.09 -12.35
C ALA A 589 -26.48 -24.90 -13.17
N LEU A 590 -26.94 -23.65 -13.25
CA LEU A 590 -27.98 -23.17 -14.17
C LEU A 590 -27.46 -21.92 -14.89
N PRO A 591 -28.04 -21.50 -16.04
CA PRO A 591 -27.64 -20.27 -16.72
C PRO A 591 -27.61 -19.03 -15.80
N GLU A 592 -28.51 -19.01 -14.83
CA GLU A 592 -28.71 -17.91 -13.89
C GLU A 592 -28.04 -18.14 -12.53
N LEU A 593 -27.58 -19.36 -12.21
CA LEU A 593 -27.03 -19.73 -10.90
C LEU A 593 -25.57 -20.19 -11.06
N GLU A 594 -24.65 -19.38 -10.52
CA GLU A 594 -23.23 -19.69 -10.41
C GLU A 594 -22.87 -20.03 -8.96
N LEU A 595 -22.26 -21.19 -8.75
CA LEU A 595 -21.67 -21.60 -7.49
C LEU A 595 -20.16 -21.45 -7.59
N SER A 596 -19.51 -20.93 -6.55
CA SER A 596 -18.05 -20.87 -6.49
C SER A 596 -17.49 -21.35 -5.15
N ALA A 597 -16.32 -21.96 -5.22
CA ALA A 597 -15.54 -22.35 -4.06
C ALA A 597 -14.09 -21.88 -4.26
N LEU A 598 -13.58 -21.10 -3.31
CA LEU A 598 -12.24 -20.55 -3.31
C LEU A 598 -11.48 -21.06 -2.08
N GLY A 599 -10.28 -21.56 -2.29
CA GLY A 599 -9.32 -21.89 -1.23
C GLY A 599 -7.99 -21.20 -1.47
N ALA A 600 -7.39 -20.67 -0.41
CA ALA A 600 -6.06 -20.07 -0.48
C ALA A 600 -5.21 -20.43 0.74
N VAL A 601 -3.91 -20.60 0.51
CA VAL A 601 -2.90 -20.81 1.54
C VAL A 601 -1.75 -19.84 1.28
N ARG A 602 -1.34 -19.11 2.31
CA ARG A 602 -0.18 -18.22 2.26
C ARG A 602 0.78 -18.56 3.40
N TYR A 603 2.05 -18.73 3.05
CA TYR A 603 3.13 -18.93 4.00
C TYR A 603 4.19 -17.84 3.81
N GLN A 604 4.46 -17.10 4.88
CA GLN A 604 5.50 -16.09 4.90
C GLN A 604 6.48 -16.41 6.02
N ALA A 605 7.77 -16.36 5.71
CA ALA A 605 8.85 -16.47 6.67
C ALA A 605 9.81 -15.31 6.49
N SER A 606 10.18 -14.67 7.60
CA SER A 606 11.21 -13.63 7.60
C SER A 606 12.18 -13.82 8.74
N SER A 607 13.44 -13.45 8.51
CA SER A 607 14.48 -13.36 9.53
C SER A 607 15.08 -11.96 9.51
N GLN A 608 15.34 -11.43 10.69
CA GLN A 608 16.08 -10.21 10.93
C GLN A 608 17.29 -10.58 11.79
N GLU A 609 18.49 -10.31 11.27
CA GLU A 609 19.76 -10.62 11.91
C GLU A 609 20.54 -9.31 12.10
N HIS A 610 20.74 -8.89 13.34
CA HIS A 610 21.51 -7.70 13.71
C HIS A 610 22.92 -8.15 14.12
N ASN A 611 23.90 -7.75 13.34
CA ASN A 611 25.30 -8.09 13.52
C ASN A 611 26.05 -6.87 14.04
N ILE A 612 26.39 -6.90 15.33
CA ILE A 612 27.19 -5.87 16.01
C ILE A 612 28.56 -6.51 16.27
N LYS A 613 29.53 -6.27 15.39
CA LYS A 613 30.82 -6.97 15.40
C LYS A 613 31.74 -6.52 16.53
N ASP A 614 32.80 -7.29 16.74
CA ASP A 614 33.79 -7.17 17.83
C ASP A 614 34.28 -5.74 18.05
N HIS A 615 34.59 -5.04 16.96
CA HIS A 615 35.18 -3.70 16.97
C HIS A 615 34.16 -2.58 16.69
N SER A 616 32.86 -2.88 16.68
CA SER A 616 31.84 -1.82 16.65
C SER A 616 31.95 -0.93 17.89
N ASN A 617 31.58 0.34 17.75
CA ASN A 617 31.47 1.27 18.87
C ASN A 617 30.55 0.69 19.96
N GLN A 618 29.43 0.09 19.56
CA GLN A 618 28.50 -0.52 20.47
C GLN A 618 29.13 -1.65 21.30
N ALA A 619 29.79 -2.64 20.66
CA ALA A 619 30.43 -3.73 21.39
C ALA A 619 31.61 -3.24 22.27
N THR A 620 32.35 -2.24 21.80
CA THR A 620 33.51 -1.67 22.51
C THR A 620 33.09 -0.85 23.73
N ALA A 621 31.96 -0.13 23.66
CA ALA A 621 31.42 0.66 24.76
C ALA A 621 31.15 -0.19 26.01
N TYR A 622 30.72 -1.46 25.84
CA TYR A 622 30.50 -2.40 26.93
C TYR A 622 31.77 -2.90 27.65
N ARG A 623 32.96 -2.55 27.17
CA ARG A 623 34.25 -2.88 27.82
C ARG A 623 35.18 -1.70 28.01
N THR A 624 34.73 -0.50 27.69
CA THR A 624 35.52 0.72 27.83
C THR A 624 35.48 1.23 29.27
N GLY A 625 36.64 1.64 29.79
CA GLY A 625 36.83 2.14 31.17
C GLY A 625 37.50 1.15 32.11
N MET A 626 37.82 -0.08 31.69
CA MET A 626 38.52 -1.05 32.56
C MET A 626 39.92 -0.58 32.99
N ASP A 627 40.53 0.33 32.23
CA ASP A 627 41.83 0.94 32.44
C ASP A 627 41.78 2.40 32.96
N ASP A 628 40.60 3.03 33.02
CA ASP A 628 40.39 4.38 33.55
C ASP A 628 39.23 4.39 34.56
N ALA A 629 39.55 4.57 35.84
CA ALA A 629 38.57 4.56 36.92
C ALA A 629 37.44 5.60 36.76
N THR A 630 37.73 6.75 36.13
CA THR A 630 36.73 7.81 35.90
C THR A 630 35.67 7.31 34.92
N ILE A 631 36.11 6.72 33.80
CA ILE A 631 35.20 6.16 32.80
C ILE A 631 34.48 4.95 33.36
N ARG A 632 35.18 4.07 34.09
CA ARG A 632 34.58 2.89 34.72
C ARG A 632 33.39 3.26 35.60
N ASP A 633 33.56 4.26 36.45
CA ASP A 633 32.58 4.62 37.47
C ASP A 633 31.39 5.40 36.87
N GLU A 634 31.57 6.03 35.70
CA GLU A 634 30.51 6.74 34.96
C GLU A 634 29.81 5.91 33.87
N ASN A 635 30.47 4.88 33.31
CA ASN A 635 29.93 4.09 32.20
C ASN A 635 28.82 3.13 32.65
N ASN A 636 27.58 3.56 32.43
CA ASN A 636 26.36 2.82 32.79
C ASN A 636 26.12 1.53 31.98
N LEU A 637 26.94 1.23 30.98
CA LEU A 637 26.89 -0.04 30.22
C LEU A 637 27.58 -1.19 30.96
N LEU A 638 28.47 -0.86 31.90
CA LEU A 638 29.17 -1.83 32.75
C LEU A 638 28.23 -2.39 33.83
N TYR A 639 28.51 -3.61 34.26
CA TYR A 639 27.74 -4.28 35.31
C TYR A 639 28.40 -4.05 36.67
N THR A 640 27.64 -3.48 37.60
CA THR A 640 28.03 -3.41 39.01
C THR A 640 27.17 -4.40 39.78
N ASN A 641 27.80 -5.33 40.49
CA ASN A 641 27.07 -6.36 41.22
C ASN A 641 26.27 -5.72 42.38
N PRO A 642 24.92 -5.74 42.33
CA PRO A 642 24.09 -5.11 43.36
C PRO A 642 24.22 -5.78 44.74
N ASP A 643 24.66 -7.04 44.79
CA ASP A 643 24.86 -7.80 46.04
C ASP A 643 26.11 -7.35 46.82
N ASN A 644 27.01 -6.60 46.18
CA ASN A 644 28.25 -6.14 46.78
C ASN A 644 28.39 -4.63 46.63
N PRO A 645 28.12 -3.85 47.70
CA PRO A 645 28.26 -2.40 47.71
C PRO A 645 29.66 -1.86 47.37
N TYR A 646 30.70 -2.71 47.44
CA TYR A 646 32.08 -2.36 47.09
C TYR A 646 32.54 -2.97 45.76
N ALA A 647 31.63 -3.59 44.99
CA ALA A 647 31.97 -4.11 43.68
C ALA A 647 32.32 -2.95 42.74
N LEU A 648 33.42 -3.12 42.02
CA LEU A 648 33.75 -2.23 40.91
C LEU A 648 32.92 -2.65 39.69
N PRO A 649 32.49 -1.69 38.85
CA PRO A 649 31.86 -2.01 37.57
C PRO A 649 32.79 -2.87 36.70
N ILE A 650 32.25 -3.93 36.11
CA ILE A 650 32.95 -4.87 35.23
C ILE A 650 32.26 -5.00 33.88
N SER A 651 33.00 -5.44 32.85
CA SER A 651 32.42 -5.71 31.54
C SER A 651 31.64 -7.03 31.52
N ILE A 652 30.44 -7.00 30.93
CA ILE A 652 29.65 -8.19 30.56
C ILE A 652 29.89 -8.66 29.12
N LEU A 653 30.78 -7.97 28.40
CA LEU A 653 31.17 -8.28 27.03
C LEU A 653 32.68 -8.00 26.87
N PRO A 654 33.55 -8.78 27.55
CA PRO A 654 35.00 -8.54 27.48
C PRO A 654 35.56 -8.82 26.08
N GLU A 655 35.02 -9.82 25.38
CA GLU A 655 35.45 -10.24 24.05
C GLU A 655 34.26 -10.43 23.10
N GLY A 656 34.49 -10.32 21.79
CA GLY A 656 33.47 -10.54 20.76
C GLY A 656 32.41 -9.43 20.62
N GLY A 657 31.45 -9.62 19.74
CA GLY A 657 30.33 -8.73 19.46
C GLY A 657 28.98 -9.24 19.97
N ILE A 658 27.90 -8.63 19.50
CA ILE A 658 26.51 -8.97 19.83
C ILE A 658 25.79 -9.42 18.55
N TYR A 659 25.14 -10.58 18.61
CA TYR A 659 24.31 -11.13 17.53
C TYR A 659 22.87 -11.21 17.99
N GLN A 660 21.95 -10.50 17.32
CA GLN A 660 20.52 -10.61 17.63
C GLN A 660 19.77 -11.17 16.43
N ARG A 661 18.87 -12.11 16.67
CA ARG A 661 18.06 -12.74 15.63
C ARG A 661 16.59 -12.72 16.01
N LYS A 662 15.74 -12.20 15.13
CA LYS A 662 14.28 -12.32 15.21
C LYS A 662 13.76 -13.06 13.99
N ASP A 663 13.04 -14.16 14.18
CA ASP A 663 12.38 -14.91 13.11
C ASP A 663 10.86 -14.75 13.23
N TYR A 664 10.20 -14.35 12.15
CA TYR A 664 8.74 -14.27 12.06
C TYR A 664 8.22 -15.26 11.03
N ARG A 665 7.19 -16.03 11.39
CA ARG A 665 6.50 -16.95 10.48
C ARG A 665 5.01 -16.73 10.56
N MET A 666 4.36 -16.77 9.40
CA MET A 666 2.91 -16.65 9.27
C MET A 666 2.39 -17.74 8.34
N LEU A 667 1.33 -18.43 8.77
CA LEU A 667 0.54 -19.33 7.93
C LEU A 667 -0.91 -18.88 7.97
N GLY A 668 -1.44 -18.47 6.82
CA GLY A 668 -2.84 -18.12 6.61
C GLY A 668 -3.54 -19.15 5.74
N VAL A 669 -4.75 -19.55 6.13
CA VAL A 669 -5.64 -20.41 5.35
C VAL A 669 -7.00 -19.76 5.25
N ASP A 670 -7.46 -19.57 4.02
CA ASP A 670 -8.73 -18.96 3.69
C ASP A 670 -9.59 -19.92 2.85
N PHE A 671 -10.86 -20.04 3.24
CA PHE A 671 -11.86 -20.79 2.47
C PHE A 671 -13.14 -19.97 2.34
N ARG A 672 -13.68 -19.93 1.13
CA ARG A 672 -14.93 -19.23 0.83
C ARG A 672 -15.78 -20.06 -0.13
N ALA A 673 -17.07 -20.16 0.17
CA ALA A 673 -18.06 -20.76 -0.71
C ALA A 673 -19.16 -19.73 -0.97
N THR A 674 -19.54 -19.53 -2.24
CA THR A 674 -20.55 -18.54 -2.62
C THR A 674 -21.51 -19.06 -3.68
N ALA A 675 -22.69 -18.47 -3.71
CA ALA A 675 -23.72 -18.67 -4.71
C ALA A 675 -24.18 -17.31 -5.22
N SER A 676 -24.23 -17.16 -6.55
CA SER A 676 -24.68 -15.97 -7.25
C SER A 676 -25.83 -16.35 -8.17
N TRP A 677 -27.00 -15.75 -7.97
CA TRP A 677 -28.17 -15.92 -8.80
C TRP A 677 -28.55 -14.58 -9.45
N ASN A 678 -28.59 -14.55 -10.78
CA ASN A 678 -28.87 -13.35 -11.56
C ASN A 678 -30.03 -13.63 -12.51
N HIS A 679 -31.09 -12.84 -12.45
CA HIS A 679 -32.29 -13.03 -13.25
C HIS A 679 -32.89 -11.70 -13.71
N LEU A 680 -33.48 -11.68 -14.91
CA LEU A 680 -34.18 -10.54 -15.48
C LEU A 680 -35.66 -10.89 -15.68
N PHE A 681 -36.55 -10.37 -14.81
CA PHE A 681 -37.99 -10.57 -14.98
C PHE A 681 -38.58 -9.53 -15.94
N ALA A 682 -39.41 -10.00 -16.87
CA ALA A 682 -40.20 -9.18 -17.78
C ALA A 682 -39.40 -8.08 -18.50
N GLU A 683 -38.13 -8.37 -18.84
CA GLU A 683 -37.18 -7.45 -19.50
C GLU A 683 -36.91 -6.12 -18.78
N LYS A 684 -37.40 -5.96 -17.54
CA LYS A 684 -37.31 -4.69 -16.79
C LYS A 684 -36.79 -4.85 -15.37
N HIS A 685 -36.99 -6.00 -14.73
CA HIS A 685 -36.66 -6.20 -13.33
C HIS A 685 -35.37 -7.01 -13.21
N ILE A 686 -34.25 -6.33 -13.01
CA ILE A 686 -32.95 -6.98 -12.82
C ILE A 686 -32.82 -7.35 -11.35
N THR A 687 -32.64 -8.63 -11.05
CA THR A 687 -32.39 -9.15 -9.71
C THR A 687 -31.06 -9.88 -9.65
N ASN A 688 -30.23 -9.54 -8.66
CA ASN A 688 -29.00 -10.24 -8.31
C ASN A 688 -29.07 -10.60 -6.82
N LEU A 689 -28.96 -11.90 -6.52
CA LEU A 689 -28.82 -12.42 -5.17
C LEU A 689 -27.45 -13.08 -5.06
N PHE A 690 -26.68 -12.69 -4.06
CA PHE A 690 -25.36 -13.23 -3.78
C PHE A 690 -25.26 -13.63 -2.31
N ALA A 691 -24.86 -14.86 -2.01
CA ALA A 691 -24.72 -15.32 -0.63
C ALA A 691 -23.50 -16.22 -0.49
N GLY A 692 -22.94 -16.28 0.72
CA GLY A 692 -21.78 -17.12 0.96
C GLY A 692 -21.38 -17.27 2.43
N MET A 693 -20.40 -18.13 2.64
CA MET A 693 -19.72 -18.33 3.92
C MET A 693 -18.21 -18.25 3.75
N GLU A 694 -17.54 -17.82 4.80
CA GLU A 694 -16.10 -17.63 4.85
C GLU A 694 -15.53 -18.12 6.17
N VAL A 695 -14.38 -18.79 6.10
CA VAL A 695 -13.60 -19.24 7.25
C VAL A 695 -12.14 -18.85 7.02
N ASN A 696 -11.51 -18.33 8.06
CA ASN A 696 -10.10 -17.93 8.06
C ASN A 696 -9.40 -18.42 9.34
N ASP A 697 -8.21 -19.00 9.18
CA ASP A 697 -7.28 -19.40 10.25
C ASP A 697 -5.92 -18.75 9.98
N LEU A 698 -5.44 -17.97 10.93
CA LEU A 698 -4.16 -17.27 10.85
C LEU A 698 -3.31 -17.65 12.06
N LYS A 699 -2.12 -18.17 11.80
CA LYS A 699 -1.12 -18.51 12.83
C LYS A 699 0.12 -17.66 12.62
N ARG A 700 0.57 -16.97 13.66
CA ARG A 700 1.85 -16.26 13.67
C ARG A 700 2.75 -16.84 14.75
N MET A 701 4.04 -16.87 14.44
CA MET A 701 5.11 -17.28 15.35
C MET A 701 6.20 -16.23 15.27
N GLN A 702 6.65 -15.76 16.43
CA GLN A 702 7.80 -14.89 16.59
C GLN A 702 8.80 -15.55 17.54
N ASN A 703 10.02 -15.71 17.08
CA ASN A 703 11.12 -16.20 17.90
C ASN A 703 12.17 -15.09 17.98
N TYR A 704 12.75 -14.87 19.15
CA TYR A 704 13.92 -14.03 19.26
C TYR A 704 15.03 -14.73 20.03
N PHE A 705 16.26 -14.37 19.70
CA PHE A 705 17.48 -14.87 20.28
C PHE A 705 18.49 -13.72 20.37
N GLN A 706 19.19 -13.65 21.49
CA GLN A 706 20.32 -12.75 21.67
C GLN A 706 21.56 -13.56 21.99
N GLY A 707 22.65 -13.38 21.25
CA GLY A 707 23.94 -13.97 21.52
C GLY A 707 24.95 -12.87 21.84
N TRP A 708 25.58 -12.95 23.01
CA TRP A 708 26.62 -12.01 23.44
C TRP A 708 27.98 -12.70 23.43
N GLY A 709 29.01 -11.94 23.03
CA GLY A 709 30.38 -12.41 22.97
C GLY A 709 30.75 -13.14 21.67
N MET A 710 30.04 -12.87 20.58
CA MET A 710 30.29 -13.51 19.29
C MET A 710 31.60 -13.01 18.68
N GLN A 711 32.65 -13.81 18.62
CA GLN A 711 33.94 -13.38 18.08
C GLN A 711 33.99 -13.50 16.55
N TYR A 712 33.51 -12.48 15.83
CA TYR A 712 33.42 -12.53 14.36
C TYR A 712 34.80 -12.61 13.71
N THR A 713 35.81 -11.97 14.31
CA THR A 713 37.20 -12.03 13.79
C THR A 713 37.89 -13.37 14.05
N MET A 714 37.34 -14.22 14.92
CA MET A 714 37.88 -15.55 15.25
C MET A 714 37.03 -16.70 14.69
N GLY A 715 36.25 -16.45 13.63
CA GLY A 715 35.42 -17.47 12.99
C GLY A 715 34.08 -17.71 13.68
N GLU A 716 33.49 -16.66 14.27
CA GLU A 716 32.15 -16.68 14.86
C GLU A 716 32.02 -17.68 16.03
N ILE A 717 33.09 -17.78 16.83
CA ILE A 717 33.07 -18.56 18.07
C ILE A 717 32.46 -17.74 19.22
N PRO A 718 31.52 -18.28 20.02
CA PRO A 718 30.95 -17.56 21.15
C PRO A 718 31.91 -17.52 22.35
N SER A 719 32.03 -16.35 22.99
CA SER A 719 32.78 -16.08 24.22
C SER A 719 31.87 -15.40 25.24
N TYR A 720 31.06 -16.19 25.95
CA TYR A 720 30.12 -15.66 26.94
C TYR A 720 30.70 -15.73 28.36
N VAL A 721 30.38 -14.73 29.18
CA VAL A 721 30.70 -14.69 30.61
C VAL A 721 29.44 -14.91 31.45
N TYR A 722 29.56 -15.50 32.64
CA TYR A 722 28.38 -15.82 33.45
C TYR A 722 27.69 -14.55 33.99
N GLU A 723 28.44 -13.46 34.16
CA GLU A 723 27.95 -12.16 34.62
C GLU A 723 26.92 -11.56 33.68
N PHE A 724 27.00 -11.84 32.38
CA PHE A 724 25.97 -11.44 31.42
C PHE A 724 24.61 -12.07 31.80
N PHE A 725 24.59 -13.38 32.07
CA PHE A 725 23.38 -14.08 32.50
C PHE A 725 22.92 -13.65 33.90
N LYS A 726 23.85 -13.41 34.83
CA LYS A 726 23.53 -12.87 36.17
C LYS A 726 22.83 -11.52 36.04
N LYS A 727 23.42 -10.57 35.31
CA LYS A 727 22.83 -9.26 35.04
C LYS A 727 21.45 -9.40 34.39
N GLY A 728 21.32 -10.23 33.35
CA GLY A 728 20.04 -10.43 32.67
C GLY A 728 18.94 -10.96 33.61
N ILE A 729 19.27 -11.91 34.48
CA ILE A 729 18.35 -12.42 35.50
C ILE A 729 17.95 -11.32 36.50
N GLU A 730 18.89 -10.48 36.91
CA GLU A 730 18.67 -9.37 37.83
C GLU A 730 17.87 -8.22 37.20
N SER A 731 18.09 -7.92 35.92
CA SER A 731 17.32 -6.89 35.18
C SER A 731 15.99 -7.39 34.64
N GLY A 732 15.69 -8.70 34.77
CA GLY A 732 14.48 -9.31 34.21
C GLY A 732 14.53 -9.45 32.68
N GLU A 733 15.71 -9.34 32.08
CA GLU A 733 15.93 -9.55 30.65
C GLU A 733 15.88 -11.05 30.31
N SER A 734 15.39 -11.34 29.12
CA SER A 734 15.25 -12.70 28.61
C SER A 734 16.24 -12.95 27.47
N TYR A 735 16.96 -14.07 27.54
CA TYR A 735 17.98 -14.46 26.55
C TYR A 735 17.35 -14.89 25.20
N TYR A 736 16.20 -15.54 25.27
CA TYR A 736 15.44 -16.02 24.11
C TYR A 736 13.94 -16.09 24.46
N GLY A 737 13.10 -16.13 23.44
CA GLY A 737 11.67 -16.33 23.65
C GLY A 737 10.93 -16.76 22.39
N LEU A 738 9.75 -17.31 22.62
CA LEU A 738 8.83 -17.83 21.61
C LEU A 738 7.44 -17.23 21.88
N ASN A 739 6.85 -16.62 20.87
CA ASN A 739 5.49 -16.12 20.93
C ASN A 739 4.66 -16.71 19.78
N HIS A 740 3.47 -17.22 20.11
CA HIS A 740 2.56 -17.85 19.16
C HIS A 740 1.19 -17.21 19.28
N THR A 741 0.62 -16.77 18.17
CA THR A 741 -0.75 -16.25 18.14
C THR A 741 -1.60 -17.02 17.12
N THR A 742 -2.88 -17.16 17.41
CA THR A 742 -3.85 -17.81 16.52
C THR A 742 -5.14 -17.01 16.49
N THR A 743 -5.50 -16.55 15.29
CA THR A 743 -6.73 -15.81 15.04
C THR A 743 -7.62 -16.64 14.13
N ARG A 744 -8.89 -16.73 14.51
CA ARG A 744 -9.92 -17.44 13.73
C ARG A 744 -11.13 -16.55 13.55
N SER A 745 -11.77 -16.68 12.39
CA SER A 745 -13.09 -16.10 12.19
C SER A 745 -13.94 -16.91 11.24
N VAL A 746 -15.24 -16.83 11.46
CA VAL A 746 -16.28 -17.41 10.61
C VAL A 746 -17.30 -16.32 10.30
N ALA A 747 -17.75 -16.25 9.05
CA ALA A 747 -18.78 -15.32 8.65
C ALA A 747 -19.72 -15.94 7.61
N GLY A 748 -21.00 -15.56 7.70
CA GLY A 748 -21.99 -15.75 6.65
C GLY A 748 -22.49 -14.40 6.15
N PHE A 749 -22.74 -14.28 4.86
CA PHE A 749 -23.20 -13.03 4.25
C PHE A 749 -24.20 -13.26 3.11
N ALA A 750 -25.04 -12.26 2.87
CA ALA A 750 -25.96 -12.19 1.76
C ALA A 750 -26.05 -10.74 1.24
N ASN A 751 -26.18 -10.59 -0.08
CA ASN A 751 -26.40 -9.34 -0.78
C ASN A 751 -27.55 -9.54 -1.77
N ALA A 752 -28.44 -8.56 -1.84
CA ALA A 752 -29.55 -8.55 -2.77
C ALA A 752 -29.59 -7.20 -3.49
N THR A 753 -29.53 -7.24 -4.82
CA THR A 753 -29.67 -6.07 -5.69
C THR A 753 -30.94 -6.23 -6.52
N TYR A 754 -31.74 -5.17 -6.56
CA TYR A 754 -32.90 -5.05 -7.44
C TYR A 754 -32.80 -3.75 -8.22
N SER A 755 -32.95 -3.82 -9.54
CA SER A 755 -33.01 -2.64 -10.39
C SER A 755 -34.23 -2.68 -11.30
N TYR A 756 -35.00 -1.60 -11.30
CA TYR A 756 -36.15 -1.44 -12.19
C TYR A 756 -35.76 -0.59 -13.41
N ASP A 757 -35.82 -1.19 -14.59
CA ASP A 757 -35.56 -0.61 -15.90
C ASP A 757 -34.17 0.08 -15.99
N GLY A 758 -33.23 -0.33 -15.14
CA GLY A 758 -31.93 0.34 -14.98
C GLY A 758 -31.99 1.74 -14.34
N ARG A 759 -33.17 2.24 -13.96
CA ARG A 759 -33.38 3.60 -13.45
C ARG A 759 -33.21 3.70 -11.95
N TYR A 760 -33.85 2.80 -11.23
CA TYR A 760 -33.86 2.77 -9.77
C TYR A 760 -33.25 1.47 -9.32
N THR A 761 -32.07 1.55 -8.70
CA THR A 761 -31.37 0.41 -8.14
C THR A 761 -31.40 0.50 -6.63
N VAL A 762 -31.74 -0.59 -5.95
CA VAL A 762 -31.65 -0.75 -4.50
C VAL A 762 -30.78 -1.96 -4.21
N ASN A 763 -29.88 -1.83 -3.24
CA ASN A 763 -29.01 -2.89 -2.78
C ASN A 763 -29.07 -3.02 -1.25
N GLY A 764 -29.15 -4.26 -0.77
CA GLY A 764 -29.10 -4.58 0.64
C GLY A 764 -28.03 -5.65 0.92
N THR A 765 -27.19 -5.43 1.91
CA THR A 765 -26.21 -6.41 2.40
C THR A 765 -26.49 -6.74 3.85
N PHE A 766 -26.42 -8.03 4.20
CA PHE A 766 -26.44 -8.51 5.57
C PHE A 766 -25.28 -9.47 5.80
N ARG A 767 -24.55 -9.31 6.90
CA ARG A 767 -23.43 -10.20 7.27
C ARG A 767 -23.45 -10.47 8.76
N TYR A 768 -23.19 -11.72 9.12
CA TYR A 768 -23.11 -12.19 10.50
C TYR A 768 -21.77 -12.88 10.70
N GLU A 769 -20.93 -12.34 11.58
CA GLU A 769 -19.56 -12.82 11.77
C GLU A 769 -19.20 -13.00 13.25
N GLY A 770 -18.22 -13.86 13.50
CA GLY A 770 -17.64 -14.07 14.81
C GLY A 770 -16.14 -14.34 14.76
N THR A 771 -15.43 -13.93 15.81
CA THR A 771 -13.99 -14.16 16.00
C THR A 771 -13.66 -14.63 17.41
N ASN A 772 -12.53 -15.32 17.57
CA ASN A 772 -12.03 -15.76 18.87
C ASN A 772 -11.41 -14.63 19.72
N ARG A 773 -11.31 -13.40 19.19
CA ARG A 773 -10.80 -12.24 19.92
C ARG A 773 -11.84 -11.57 20.84
N MET A 774 -13.11 -11.72 20.51
CA MET A 774 -14.21 -11.03 21.20
C MET A 774 -14.71 -11.80 22.42
N GLY A 775 -15.31 -11.06 23.35
CA GLY A 775 -15.84 -11.57 24.62
C GLY A 775 -16.72 -12.80 24.46
N LYS A 776 -16.76 -13.66 25.48
CA LYS A 776 -17.50 -14.94 25.43
C LYS A 776 -19.03 -14.75 25.25
N SER A 777 -19.58 -13.60 25.65
CA SER A 777 -21.01 -13.33 25.53
C SER A 777 -21.47 -13.39 24.05
N ARG A 778 -22.68 -13.89 23.80
CA ARG A 778 -23.20 -13.98 22.43
C ARG A 778 -23.35 -12.61 21.77
N SER A 779 -23.76 -11.61 22.54
CA SER A 779 -23.92 -10.22 22.09
C SER A 779 -22.61 -9.54 21.71
N SER A 780 -21.48 -9.98 22.26
CA SER A 780 -20.17 -9.42 21.93
C SER A 780 -19.41 -10.24 20.89
N ARG A 781 -19.51 -11.58 20.92
CA ARG A 781 -18.77 -12.46 20.01
C ARG A 781 -19.25 -12.42 18.57
N TRP A 782 -20.57 -12.34 18.40
CA TRP A 782 -21.20 -12.40 17.09
C TRP A 782 -21.87 -11.07 16.77
N LEU A 783 -21.53 -10.50 15.62
CA LEU A 783 -22.02 -9.19 15.22
C LEU A 783 -22.77 -9.27 13.88
N PRO A 784 -24.05 -8.89 13.84
CA PRO A 784 -24.74 -8.59 12.59
C PRO A 784 -24.35 -7.18 12.11
N THR A 785 -23.87 -7.11 10.87
CA THR A 785 -23.60 -5.87 10.13
C THR A 785 -24.48 -5.81 8.90
N TRP A 786 -24.80 -4.61 8.43
CA TRP A 786 -25.74 -4.43 7.32
C TRP A 786 -25.51 -3.12 6.56
N ASN A 787 -25.97 -3.11 5.32
CA ASN A 787 -26.00 -1.93 4.46
C ASN A 787 -27.32 -1.87 3.69
N MET A 788 -27.84 -0.66 3.50
CA MET A 788 -28.91 -0.36 2.56
C MET A 788 -28.46 0.82 1.68
N SER A 789 -28.54 0.65 0.37
CA SER A 789 -28.13 1.68 -0.59
C SER A 789 -29.05 1.73 -1.80
N GLY A 790 -29.08 2.89 -2.44
CA GLY A 790 -29.88 3.14 -3.63
C GLY A 790 -29.18 4.04 -4.63
N ALA A 791 -29.47 3.85 -5.91
CA ALA A 791 -29.03 4.70 -7.00
C ALA A 791 -30.21 5.07 -7.91
N TRP A 792 -30.26 6.32 -8.34
CA TRP A 792 -31.20 6.82 -9.33
C TRP A 792 -30.44 7.34 -10.54
N ASN A 793 -30.51 6.59 -11.63
CA ASN A 793 -29.96 6.95 -12.94
C ASN A 793 -30.95 7.88 -13.65
N VAL A 794 -30.90 9.16 -13.30
CA VAL A 794 -31.83 10.20 -13.83
C VAL A 794 -31.76 10.29 -15.35
N HIS A 795 -30.60 9.99 -15.93
CA HIS A 795 -30.38 10.03 -17.37
C HIS A 795 -31.19 9.01 -18.18
N GLU A 796 -31.70 7.97 -17.53
CA GLU A 796 -32.62 7.00 -18.13
C GLU A 796 -34.08 7.49 -18.13
N GLU A 797 -34.37 8.64 -17.51
CA GLU A 797 -35.70 9.22 -17.51
C GLU A 797 -36.04 9.86 -18.86
N ASN A 798 -37.30 9.71 -19.28
CA ASN A 798 -37.75 10.28 -20.55
C ASN A 798 -37.62 11.81 -20.60
N PHE A 799 -37.80 12.50 -19.46
CA PHE A 799 -37.64 13.95 -19.37
C PHE A 799 -36.18 14.38 -19.49
N PHE A 800 -35.22 13.50 -19.20
CA PHE A 800 -33.80 13.84 -19.23
C PHE A 800 -33.28 14.02 -20.66
N LYS A 801 -33.93 13.41 -21.64
CA LYS A 801 -33.62 13.56 -23.08
C LYS A 801 -33.62 15.02 -23.54
N THR A 802 -34.33 15.92 -22.85
CA THR A 802 -34.31 17.36 -23.14
C THR A 802 -32.99 18.03 -22.72
N PHE A 803 -32.29 17.49 -21.73
CA PHE A 803 -31.03 18.02 -21.19
C PHE A 803 -29.78 17.35 -21.76
N SER A 804 -29.94 16.26 -22.53
CA SER A 804 -28.84 15.39 -22.99
C SER A 804 -27.78 16.10 -23.84
N SER A 805 -28.13 17.22 -24.47
CA SER A 805 -27.19 18.05 -25.25
C SER A 805 -26.17 18.80 -24.40
N VAL A 806 -26.47 19.03 -23.11
CA VAL A 806 -25.59 19.74 -22.17
C VAL A 806 -25.09 18.80 -21.07
N LEU A 807 -25.99 17.96 -20.54
CA LEU A 807 -25.75 17.03 -19.45
C LEU A 807 -25.95 15.60 -19.98
N SER A 808 -24.84 14.90 -20.24
CA SER A 808 -24.80 13.58 -20.85
C SER A 808 -25.25 12.46 -19.90
N HIS A 809 -24.89 12.54 -18.62
CA HIS A 809 -25.40 11.62 -17.61
C HIS A 809 -25.53 12.29 -16.25
N LEU A 810 -26.45 11.76 -15.44
CA LEU A 810 -26.66 12.15 -14.04
C LEU A 810 -27.13 10.93 -13.25
N THR A 811 -26.42 10.61 -12.17
CA THR A 811 -26.80 9.55 -11.24
C THR A 811 -26.67 10.06 -9.81
N PHE A 812 -27.72 9.89 -9.01
CA PHE A 812 -27.67 10.11 -7.57
C PHE A 812 -27.52 8.80 -6.82
N LYS A 813 -26.74 8.79 -5.74
CA LYS A 813 -26.48 7.62 -4.89
C LYS A 813 -26.66 7.99 -3.43
N ALA A 814 -27.24 7.08 -2.66
CA ALA A 814 -27.35 7.20 -1.21
C ALA A 814 -27.09 5.84 -0.56
N SER A 815 -26.32 5.81 0.53
CA SER A 815 -26.10 4.59 1.31
C SER A 815 -26.10 4.87 2.80
N TYR A 816 -26.61 3.91 3.57
CA TYR A 816 -26.54 3.91 5.02
C TYR A 816 -26.16 2.51 5.51
N SER A 817 -25.09 2.45 6.31
CA SER A 817 -24.49 1.17 6.71
C SER A 817 -24.09 1.16 8.18
N LEU A 818 -24.13 -0.04 8.77
CA LEU A 818 -23.45 -0.40 10.01
C LEU A 818 -22.31 -1.37 9.67
N THR A 819 -21.09 -0.90 9.85
CA THR A 819 -19.85 -1.69 9.71
C THR A 819 -19.11 -1.74 11.04
N ALA A 820 -18.13 -2.61 11.17
CA ALA A 820 -17.39 -2.77 12.42
C ALA A 820 -15.91 -3.09 12.20
N ASP A 821 -15.13 -3.11 13.26
CA ASP A 821 -13.75 -3.57 13.28
C ASP A 821 -13.44 -4.38 14.55
N ARG A 822 -12.47 -5.29 14.45
CA ARG A 822 -12.04 -6.11 15.58
C ARG A 822 -11.20 -5.34 16.60
N GLY A 823 -10.82 -4.11 16.29
CA GLY A 823 -9.97 -3.27 17.13
C GLY A 823 -8.52 -3.73 17.17
N PRO A 824 -7.69 -3.09 18.01
CA PRO A 824 -6.23 -3.29 18.04
C PRO A 824 -5.84 -4.76 18.25
N GLU A 825 -4.92 -5.30 17.45
CA GLU A 825 -4.64 -6.75 17.39
C GLU A 825 -4.24 -7.36 18.74
N TYR A 826 -3.52 -6.60 19.56
CA TYR A 826 -3.07 -7.01 20.89
C TYR A 826 -4.22 -7.19 21.90
N VAL A 827 -5.42 -6.68 21.62
CA VAL A 827 -6.59 -6.86 22.50
C VAL A 827 -7.23 -8.22 22.25
N THR A 828 -7.08 -9.13 23.22
CA THR A 828 -7.52 -10.53 23.15
C THR A 828 -8.14 -11.07 24.44
N ASN A 829 -8.37 -10.23 25.45
CA ASN A 829 -8.83 -10.58 26.80
C ASN A 829 -10.32 -11.01 26.89
N SER A 830 -10.82 -11.72 25.88
CA SER A 830 -12.11 -12.42 25.91
C SER A 830 -12.24 -13.46 27.04
N HIS A 831 -11.09 -13.90 27.56
CA HIS A 831 -10.88 -14.71 28.76
C HIS A 831 -9.78 -14.08 29.61
N ALA A 832 -9.70 -14.45 30.89
CA ALA A 832 -8.57 -14.07 31.72
C ALA A 832 -7.29 -14.68 31.15
N ILE A 833 -6.28 -13.84 30.91
CA ILE A 833 -4.97 -14.27 30.42
C ILE A 833 -4.07 -14.46 31.64
N ILE A 834 -3.74 -15.71 31.92
CA ILE A 834 -2.80 -16.08 32.99
C ILE A 834 -1.45 -16.35 32.34
N THR A 835 -0.44 -15.58 32.72
CA THR A 835 0.92 -15.74 32.21
C THR A 835 1.87 -16.09 33.34
N SER A 836 3.01 -16.66 32.95
CA SER A 836 4.13 -16.90 33.86
C SER A 836 5.13 -15.75 33.81
N TYR A 837 5.76 -15.48 34.94
CA TYR A 837 6.90 -14.56 35.03
C TYR A 837 7.94 -15.12 36.00
N SER A 838 9.18 -14.67 35.84
CA SER A 838 10.21 -14.84 36.85
C SER A 838 10.18 -13.61 37.77
N PRO A 839 9.74 -13.73 39.03
CA PRO A 839 9.71 -12.60 39.93
C PRO A 839 11.13 -12.09 40.19
N PHE A 840 11.27 -10.77 40.27
CA PHE A 840 12.50 -10.17 40.76
C PHE A 840 12.75 -10.64 42.20
N ARG A 841 13.94 -11.19 42.44
CA ARG A 841 14.39 -11.68 43.74
C ARG A 841 15.77 -11.09 44.01
N PRO A 842 16.05 -10.64 45.25
CA PRO A 842 17.38 -10.14 45.61
C PRO A 842 18.51 -11.15 45.40
N PHE A 843 18.20 -12.45 45.43
CA PHE A 843 19.18 -13.52 45.24
C PHE A 843 18.77 -14.43 44.09
N THR A 844 19.70 -14.67 43.16
CA THR A 844 19.48 -15.50 41.95
C THR A 844 19.24 -16.98 42.27
N SER A 845 19.66 -17.47 43.45
CA SER A 845 19.54 -18.87 43.88
C SER A 845 18.13 -19.32 44.27
N GLY A 846 17.16 -18.40 44.35
CA GLY A 846 15.79 -18.67 44.82
C GLY A 846 14.68 -18.24 43.85
N GLN A 847 14.94 -18.21 42.54
CA GLN A 847 13.91 -17.89 41.56
C GLN A 847 12.99 -19.09 41.28
N GLU A 848 11.71 -18.91 41.57
CA GLU A 848 10.63 -19.81 41.18
C GLU A 848 9.71 -19.07 40.20
N THR A 849 9.19 -19.77 39.21
CA THR A 849 8.22 -19.20 38.27
C THR A 849 6.92 -18.85 39.00
N GLY A 850 6.49 -17.60 38.89
CA GLY A 850 5.18 -17.14 39.36
C GLY A 850 4.15 -17.19 38.24
N LEU A 851 2.88 -17.32 38.61
CA LEU A 851 1.75 -17.04 37.74
C LEU A 851 1.08 -15.73 38.17
N TYR A 852 0.63 -14.94 37.21
CA TYR A 852 -0.19 -13.77 37.48
C TYR A 852 -1.24 -13.60 36.37
N VAL A 853 -2.29 -12.84 36.70
CA VAL A 853 -3.29 -12.44 35.71
C VAL A 853 -2.71 -11.25 34.94
N SER A 854 -2.24 -11.50 33.71
CA SER A 854 -1.76 -10.45 32.81
C SER A 854 -2.90 -9.53 32.39
N ASP A 855 -4.02 -10.13 32.00
CA ASP A 855 -5.23 -9.41 31.61
C ASP A 855 -6.46 -10.06 32.24
N PRO A 856 -7.28 -9.30 32.98
CA PRO A 856 -8.54 -9.82 33.48
C PRO A 856 -9.55 -9.99 32.35
N GLU A 857 -10.42 -11.00 32.48
CA GLU A 857 -11.48 -11.29 31.51
C GLU A 857 -12.35 -10.05 31.22
N ASN A 858 -12.63 -9.84 29.94
CA ASN A 858 -13.65 -8.92 29.47
C ASN A 858 -14.68 -9.69 28.63
N SER A 859 -15.68 -10.26 29.32
CA SER A 859 -16.75 -11.04 28.69
C SER A 859 -17.64 -10.21 27.76
N GLU A 860 -17.61 -8.87 27.90
CA GLU A 860 -18.43 -7.92 27.15
C GLU A 860 -17.66 -7.20 26.03
N LEU A 861 -16.33 -7.40 25.92
CA LEU A 861 -15.52 -6.80 24.85
C LEU A 861 -16.13 -7.10 23.48
N THR A 862 -16.58 -6.04 22.82
CA THR A 862 -17.25 -6.10 21.51
C THR A 862 -16.43 -5.34 20.47
N TYR A 863 -16.84 -5.48 19.22
CA TYR A 863 -16.24 -4.80 18.07
C TYR A 863 -16.38 -3.28 18.17
N GLU A 864 -15.43 -2.56 17.59
CA GLU A 864 -15.58 -1.14 17.28
C GLU A 864 -16.61 -0.99 16.14
N LYS A 865 -17.56 -0.05 16.23
CA LYS A 865 -18.67 0.04 15.28
C LYS A 865 -18.74 1.42 14.64
N LYS A 866 -19.29 1.46 13.44
CA LYS A 866 -19.48 2.70 12.66
C LYS A 866 -20.79 2.68 11.90
N HIS A 867 -21.61 3.70 12.14
CA HIS A 867 -22.66 4.11 11.22
C HIS A 867 -22.12 5.09 10.19
N GLU A 868 -22.36 4.83 8.91
CA GLU A 868 -21.93 5.71 7.81
C GLU A 868 -23.11 6.05 6.90
N LEU A 869 -23.33 7.34 6.67
CA LEU A 869 -24.23 7.90 5.66
C LEU A 869 -23.36 8.46 4.52
N ASN A 870 -23.63 8.06 3.28
CA ASN A 870 -23.00 8.60 2.08
C ASN A 870 -24.06 9.11 1.10
N LEU A 871 -23.87 10.31 0.58
CA LEU A 871 -24.68 10.91 -0.49
C LEU A 871 -23.74 11.29 -1.62
N GLY A 872 -23.99 10.79 -2.82
CA GLY A 872 -23.13 11.00 -3.97
C GLY A 872 -23.90 11.40 -5.22
N ALA A 873 -23.23 12.11 -6.12
CA ALA A 873 -23.73 12.42 -7.45
C ALA A 873 -22.61 12.27 -8.48
N ASP A 874 -22.92 11.59 -9.59
CA ASP A 874 -22.06 11.46 -10.76
C ASP A 874 -22.71 12.19 -11.94
N MET A 875 -21.97 13.10 -12.56
CA MET A 875 -22.43 13.98 -13.63
C MET A 875 -21.44 14.00 -14.80
N GLY A 876 -21.95 13.97 -16.02
CA GLY A 876 -21.16 14.17 -17.23
C GLY A 876 -21.77 15.25 -18.10
N PHE A 877 -20.93 16.15 -18.61
CA PHE A 877 -21.33 17.27 -19.45
C PHE A 877 -20.63 17.20 -20.81
N LEU A 878 -21.29 17.75 -21.84
CA LEU A 878 -20.75 17.93 -23.19
C LEU A 878 -20.18 16.62 -23.77
N ASP A 879 -21.03 15.60 -23.89
CA ASP A 879 -20.66 14.24 -24.33
C ASP A 879 -19.56 13.61 -23.48
N ASN A 880 -19.70 13.70 -22.15
CA ASN A 880 -18.73 13.22 -21.16
C ASN A 880 -17.32 13.80 -21.33
N ARG A 881 -17.21 15.00 -21.93
CA ARG A 881 -15.96 15.76 -22.02
C ARG A 881 -15.54 16.32 -20.67
N ILE A 882 -16.51 16.61 -19.80
CA ILE A 882 -16.28 17.02 -18.42
C ILE A 882 -17.08 16.08 -17.53
N ASN A 883 -16.40 15.30 -16.70
CA ASN A 883 -17.02 14.44 -15.70
C ASN A 883 -16.78 15.03 -14.31
N PHE A 884 -17.84 15.11 -13.53
CA PHE A 884 -17.82 15.63 -12.16
C PHE A 884 -18.49 14.61 -11.24
N SER A 885 -17.73 14.12 -10.27
CA SER A 885 -18.23 13.24 -9.21
C SER A 885 -18.07 13.95 -7.87
N ILE A 886 -19.10 13.91 -7.03
CA ILE A 886 -19.10 14.49 -5.68
C ILE A 886 -19.69 13.51 -4.68
N ASP A 887 -19.02 13.33 -3.54
CA ASP A 887 -19.48 12.52 -2.41
C ASP A 887 -19.47 13.39 -1.14
N TRP A 888 -20.54 13.36 -0.37
CA TRP A 888 -20.58 13.83 1.01
C TRP A 888 -20.85 12.66 1.94
N TYR A 889 -20.11 12.58 3.04
CA TYR A 889 -20.29 11.50 4.01
C TYR A 889 -20.27 12.00 5.45
N LYS A 890 -20.94 11.23 6.30
CA LYS A 890 -20.91 11.39 7.76
C LYS A 890 -20.76 10.02 8.41
N ARG A 891 -19.84 9.91 9.37
CA ARG A 891 -19.56 8.70 10.15
C ARG A 891 -19.73 8.99 11.63
N ASN A 892 -20.37 8.06 12.32
CA ASN A 892 -20.46 8.04 13.78
C ASN A 892 -19.88 6.70 14.25
N ASN A 893 -18.69 6.76 14.84
CA ASN A 893 -17.97 5.63 15.38
C ASN A 893 -18.21 5.56 16.89
N TYR A 894 -18.49 4.38 17.40
CA TYR A 894 -18.84 4.12 18.78
C TYR A 894 -18.34 2.74 19.21
N ASP A 895 -18.36 2.48 20.51
CA ASP A 895 -17.71 1.31 21.11
C ASP A 895 -16.22 1.22 20.73
N LEU A 896 -15.52 2.35 20.56
CA LEU A 896 -14.09 2.36 20.27
C LEU A 896 -13.30 1.85 21.47
N ILE A 897 -12.33 0.99 21.21
CA ILE A 897 -11.54 0.32 22.26
C ILE A 897 -10.39 1.24 22.67
N GLY A 898 -10.23 1.46 23.96
CA GLY A 898 -9.14 2.22 24.53
C GLY A 898 -8.78 1.75 25.93
N ILE A 899 -7.66 2.28 26.45
CA ILE A 899 -7.19 1.97 27.79
C ILE A 899 -7.90 2.87 28.82
N THR A 900 -8.52 2.25 29.83
CA THR A 900 -9.13 2.96 30.97
C THR A 900 -8.47 2.52 32.27
N PRO A 901 -8.27 3.43 33.25
CA PRO A 901 -7.92 3.03 34.60
C PRO A 901 -9.06 2.21 35.23
N THR A 902 -8.72 1.29 36.12
CA THR A 902 -9.68 0.52 36.94
C THR A 902 -9.47 0.82 38.43
N GLN A 903 -10.38 0.32 39.28
CA GLN A 903 -10.22 0.41 40.74
C GLN A 903 -9.06 -0.43 41.29
N GLY A 904 -8.38 -1.25 40.47
CA GLY A 904 -7.24 -2.08 40.87
C GLY A 904 -7.59 -3.34 41.67
N VAL A 905 -8.83 -3.47 42.16
CA VAL A 905 -9.30 -4.61 42.99
C VAL A 905 -9.11 -5.97 42.30
N GLY A 906 -9.18 -6.02 40.97
CA GLY A 906 -8.97 -7.23 40.16
C GLY A 906 -7.52 -7.55 39.82
N GLY A 907 -6.54 -6.86 40.43
CA GLY A 907 -5.10 -7.09 40.17
C GLY A 907 -4.53 -6.36 38.96
N SER A 908 -5.32 -5.54 38.27
CA SER A 908 -4.85 -4.67 37.18
C SER A 908 -5.40 -3.25 37.30
N ILE A 909 -4.52 -2.25 37.23
CA ILE A 909 -4.87 -0.83 37.33
C ILE A 909 -5.31 -0.21 35.99
N TYR A 910 -5.10 -0.90 34.87
CA TYR A 910 -5.55 -0.49 33.54
C TYR A 910 -6.21 -1.64 32.78
N LYS A 911 -7.18 -1.35 31.93
CA LYS A 911 -7.85 -2.36 31.10
C LYS A 911 -8.25 -1.77 29.75
N TYR A 912 -8.15 -2.57 28.69
CA TYR A 912 -8.75 -2.24 27.40
C TYR A 912 -10.25 -2.55 27.42
N ALA A 913 -11.05 -1.54 27.06
CA ALA A 913 -12.51 -1.63 27.01
C ALA A 913 -13.07 -0.69 25.93
N ASN A 914 -14.32 -0.92 25.53
CA ASN A 914 -15.06 -0.03 24.64
C ASN A 914 -15.45 1.25 25.41
N ILE A 915 -14.65 2.32 25.30
CA ILE A 915 -14.70 3.53 26.16
C ILE A 915 -14.71 4.85 25.39
N ALA A 916 -14.85 4.81 24.07
CA ALA A 916 -14.73 6.01 23.25
C ALA A 916 -15.69 6.03 22.05
N SER A 917 -15.98 7.24 21.60
CA SER A 917 -16.79 7.54 20.41
C SER A 917 -16.17 8.69 19.63
N MET A 918 -16.34 8.68 18.31
CA MET A 918 -15.82 9.70 17.39
C MET A 918 -16.83 9.98 16.28
N LYS A 919 -16.91 11.23 15.84
CA LYS A 919 -17.66 11.59 14.63
C LYS A 919 -16.70 12.11 13.56
N SER A 920 -16.98 11.81 12.30
CA SER A 920 -16.28 12.41 11.18
C SER A 920 -17.22 12.75 10.03
N HIS A 921 -16.87 13.75 9.24
CA HIS A 921 -17.60 14.13 8.05
C HIS A 921 -16.65 14.70 7.01
N GLY A 922 -17.03 14.61 5.74
CA GLY A 922 -16.19 15.09 4.67
C GLY A 922 -16.94 15.29 3.37
N ILE A 923 -16.27 15.99 2.46
CA ILE A 923 -16.68 16.21 1.08
C ILE A 923 -15.52 15.85 0.17
N GLU A 924 -15.83 15.12 -0.88
CA GLU A 924 -14.89 14.67 -1.89
C GLU A 924 -15.46 15.06 -3.24
N PHE A 925 -14.63 15.55 -4.14
CA PHE A 925 -15.02 15.65 -5.54
C PHE A 925 -13.87 15.42 -6.49
N THR A 926 -14.21 15.04 -7.71
CA THR A 926 -13.26 14.82 -8.80
C THR A 926 -13.82 15.47 -10.06
N ILE A 927 -12.98 16.25 -10.73
CA ILE A 927 -13.27 16.83 -12.05
C ILE A 927 -12.28 16.20 -13.03
N SER A 928 -12.79 15.52 -14.04
CA SER A 928 -12.00 14.95 -15.14
C SER A 928 -12.44 15.60 -16.44
N SER A 929 -11.54 16.34 -17.10
CA SER A 929 -11.86 17.09 -18.32
C SER A 929 -10.94 16.74 -19.48
N LYS A 930 -11.54 16.51 -20.66
CA LYS A 930 -10.85 16.40 -21.94
C LYS A 930 -10.81 17.79 -22.58
N ASN A 931 -9.78 18.56 -22.28
CA ASN A 931 -9.70 19.95 -22.69
C ASN A 931 -9.55 20.09 -24.21
N ILE A 932 -8.75 19.23 -24.86
CA ILE A 932 -8.58 19.22 -26.31
C ILE A 932 -8.52 17.76 -26.78
N GLN A 933 -9.25 17.43 -27.85
CA GLN A 933 -9.18 16.14 -28.54
C GLN A 933 -9.16 16.38 -30.04
N SER A 934 -7.99 16.20 -30.66
CA SER A 934 -7.80 16.29 -32.11
C SER A 934 -7.11 15.02 -32.63
N LYS A 935 -6.83 14.95 -33.93
CA LYS A 935 -6.15 13.79 -34.54
C LYS A 935 -4.72 13.62 -34.02
N ASP A 936 -3.99 14.72 -33.86
CA ASP A 936 -2.56 14.70 -33.54
C ASP A 936 -2.25 15.16 -32.12
N PHE A 937 -3.20 15.82 -31.44
CA PHE A 937 -3.01 16.36 -30.10
C PHE A 937 -4.22 16.09 -29.20
N SER A 938 -3.98 15.61 -27.99
CA SER A 938 -4.97 15.55 -26.92
C SER A 938 -4.42 16.10 -25.60
N TRP A 939 -5.32 16.69 -24.80
CA TRP A 939 -5.02 17.18 -23.46
C TRP A 939 -6.14 16.79 -22.51
N HIS A 940 -5.78 16.05 -21.47
CA HIS A 940 -6.64 15.62 -20.38
C HIS A 940 -6.17 16.22 -19.04
N THR A 941 -7.11 16.62 -18.21
CA THR A 941 -6.86 17.10 -16.85
C THR A 941 -7.71 16.33 -15.86
N ASP A 942 -7.10 15.91 -14.75
CA ASP A 942 -7.79 15.39 -13.58
C ASP A 942 -7.50 16.27 -12.38
N PHE A 943 -8.56 16.75 -11.72
CA PHE A 943 -8.48 17.49 -10.47
C PHE A 943 -9.22 16.74 -9.38
N ILE A 944 -8.52 16.38 -8.33
CA ILE A 944 -9.05 15.63 -7.19
C ILE A 944 -8.98 16.53 -5.96
N PHE A 945 -10.09 16.58 -5.21
CA PHE A 945 -10.18 17.32 -3.95
C PHE A 945 -10.88 16.45 -2.89
N SER A 946 -10.34 16.49 -1.68
CA SER A 946 -10.90 15.81 -0.52
C SER A 946 -10.73 16.69 0.71
N LYS A 947 -11.79 16.82 1.51
CA LYS A 947 -11.75 17.47 2.81
C LYS A 947 -12.43 16.59 3.86
N ALA A 948 -11.73 16.31 4.94
CA ALA A 948 -12.21 15.47 6.03
C ALA A 948 -11.93 16.15 7.38
N LYS A 949 -12.89 16.03 8.31
CA LYS A 949 -12.73 16.46 9.70
C LYS A 949 -13.22 15.35 10.62
N ASN A 950 -12.50 15.12 11.72
CA ASN A 950 -12.91 14.21 12.79
C ASN A 950 -12.87 14.94 14.15
N GLU A 951 -13.61 14.39 15.11
CA GLU A 951 -13.70 14.88 16.48
C GLU A 951 -14.00 13.71 17.42
N VAL A 952 -13.18 13.56 18.45
CA VAL A 952 -13.40 12.59 19.54
C VAL A 952 -14.51 13.15 20.43
N THR A 953 -15.68 12.51 20.41
CA THR A 953 -16.87 13.01 21.12
C THR A 953 -16.91 12.54 22.57
N GLU A 954 -16.38 11.35 22.84
CA GLU A 954 -16.30 10.76 24.17
C GLU A 954 -15.01 9.94 24.25
N LEU A 955 -14.25 10.11 25.34
CA LEU A 955 -13.04 9.34 25.59
C LEU A 955 -12.81 9.25 27.10
N ASN A 956 -13.08 8.08 27.70
CA ASN A 956 -12.79 7.84 29.11
C ASN A 956 -11.35 7.33 29.30
N ALA A 957 -10.37 8.11 28.83
CA ALA A 957 -8.95 7.85 28.98
C ALA A 957 -8.24 9.16 29.38
N ARG A 958 -7.13 9.04 30.12
CA ARG A 958 -6.31 10.20 30.53
C ARG A 958 -5.04 10.25 29.70
N SER A 959 -4.83 11.33 28.96
CA SER A 959 -3.61 11.62 28.21
C SER A 959 -2.67 12.47 29.05
N SER A 960 -1.37 12.18 29.01
CA SER A 960 -0.35 13.03 29.65
C SER A 960 -0.06 14.29 28.82
N VAL A 961 0.61 15.27 29.42
CA VAL A 961 1.16 16.42 28.69
C VAL A 961 2.05 15.93 27.54
N MET A 962 2.95 14.97 27.80
CA MET A 962 3.84 14.41 26.77
C MET A 962 3.08 13.81 25.58
N ASP A 963 2.00 13.07 25.83
CA ASP A 963 1.19 12.48 24.74
C ASP A 963 0.67 13.57 23.80
N LEU A 964 0.11 14.65 24.38
CA LEU A 964 -0.52 15.75 23.63
C LEU A 964 0.49 16.67 22.92
N VAL A 965 1.70 16.80 23.47
CA VAL A 965 2.78 17.61 22.89
C VAL A 965 3.78 16.78 22.08
N SER A 966 3.58 15.48 21.94
CA SER A 966 4.40 14.67 21.03
C SER A 966 4.20 15.12 19.57
N GLY A 967 5.21 14.92 18.71
CA GLY A 967 5.12 15.30 17.28
C GLY A 967 4.04 14.54 16.49
N TYR A 968 3.55 13.41 17.02
CA TYR A 968 2.52 12.58 16.39
C TYR A 968 1.10 13.07 16.65
N GLY A 969 0.91 13.88 17.70
CA GLY A 969 -0.40 14.29 18.21
C GLY A 969 -1.14 13.13 18.88
N PHE A 970 -2.11 13.45 19.73
CA PHE A 970 -2.84 12.43 20.50
C PHE A 970 -4.32 12.77 20.64
N ALA A 971 -5.12 11.78 21.01
CA ALA A 971 -6.56 11.93 21.15
C ALA A 971 -6.91 12.67 22.44
N ARG A 972 -7.81 13.64 22.33
CA ARG A 972 -8.40 14.39 23.44
C ARG A 972 -9.85 14.70 23.12
N GLN A 973 -10.75 14.50 24.08
CA GLN A 973 -12.17 14.79 23.90
C GLN A 973 -12.40 16.25 23.44
N GLY A 974 -13.27 16.43 22.44
CA GLY A 974 -13.57 17.72 21.82
C GLY A 974 -12.62 18.12 20.68
N TYR A 975 -11.55 17.36 20.45
CA TYR A 975 -10.53 17.64 19.42
C TYR A 975 -10.45 16.50 18.40
N PRO A 976 -9.76 16.71 17.26
CA PRO A 976 -9.43 15.63 16.34
C PRO A 976 -8.67 14.48 17.02
N VAL A 977 -8.75 13.28 16.44
CA VAL A 977 -8.08 12.06 16.94
C VAL A 977 -6.56 12.23 17.13
N ARG A 978 -5.95 13.14 16.37
CA ARG A 978 -4.55 13.55 16.52
C ARG A 978 -4.45 15.05 16.69
N GLY A 979 -4.93 15.55 17.82
CA GLY A 979 -4.75 16.95 18.18
C GLY A 979 -3.32 17.19 18.62
N LEU A 980 -2.64 18.15 18.00
CA LEU A 980 -1.33 18.61 18.43
C LEU A 980 -1.50 19.81 19.37
N PHE A 981 -0.90 19.72 20.55
CA PHE A 981 -0.90 20.78 21.54
C PHE A 981 0.52 21.26 21.81
N SER A 982 0.65 22.50 22.28
CA SER A 982 1.93 23.12 22.63
C SER A 982 1.90 23.73 24.02
N ILE A 983 3.05 23.70 24.68
CA ILE A 983 3.26 24.43 25.93
C ILE A 983 3.32 25.95 25.59
N PRO A 984 2.49 26.81 26.21
CA PRO A 984 2.46 28.24 25.88
C PRO A 984 3.78 28.93 26.23
N PHE A 985 4.54 29.35 25.21
CA PHE A 985 5.76 30.13 25.37
C PHE A 985 5.44 31.60 25.56
N VAL A 986 6.05 32.24 26.56
CA VAL A 986 5.85 33.65 26.89
C VAL A 986 6.95 34.54 26.31
N GLY A 987 8.18 34.03 26.27
CA GLY A 987 9.37 34.78 25.90
C GLY A 987 10.60 34.27 26.63
N LEU A 988 11.72 34.97 26.47
CA LEU A 988 12.94 34.72 27.22
C LEU A 988 13.03 35.68 28.42
N ASN A 989 13.64 35.24 29.52
CA ASN A 989 14.00 36.16 30.60
C ASN A 989 15.29 36.95 30.28
N SER A 990 15.72 37.82 31.20
CA SER A 990 16.93 38.65 31.03
C SER A 990 18.24 37.87 30.95
N ASN A 991 18.22 36.54 31.12
CA ASN A 991 19.37 35.65 30.96
C ASN A 991 19.22 34.73 29.74
N GLY A 992 18.19 34.95 28.91
CA GLY A 992 17.91 34.16 27.71
C GLY A 992 17.32 32.77 27.98
N ILE A 993 16.81 32.51 29.20
CA ILE A 993 16.16 31.25 29.58
C ILE A 993 14.68 31.32 29.14
N PRO A 994 14.13 30.24 28.54
CA PRO A 994 12.76 30.23 28.07
C PRO A 994 11.74 30.19 29.21
N MET A 995 10.66 30.97 29.07
CA MET A 995 9.58 31.12 30.04
C MET A 995 8.25 30.65 29.47
N TYR A 996 7.45 29.97 30.28
CA TYR A 996 6.17 29.36 29.91
C TYR A 996 5.05 29.78 30.84
N ASN A 997 3.83 29.81 30.32
CA ASN A 997 2.62 29.98 31.13
C ASN A 997 1.99 28.61 31.42
N ILE A 998 2.15 28.14 32.66
CA ILE A 998 1.58 26.89 33.16
C ILE A 998 0.46 27.25 34.14
N ASN A 999 -0.79 27.05 33.73
CA ASN A 999 -1.99 27.33 34.55
C ASN A 999 -2.04 28.76 35.15
N GLY A 1000 -1.61 29.76 34.39
CA GLY A 1000 -1.61 31.17 34.80
C GLY A 1000 -0.33 31.62 35.52
N LYS A 1001 0.60 30.70 35.83
CA LYS A 1001 1.89 30.99 36.45
C LYS A 1001 3.00 30.98 35.40
N ILE A 1002 3.79 32.06 35.35
CA ILE A 1002 4.96 32.13 34.47
C ILE A 1002 6.14 31.44 35.16
N THR A 1003 6.73 30.43 34.50
CA THR A 1003 7.81 29.60 35.06
C THR A 1003 8.74 29.09 33.97
N SER A 1004 9.97 28.73 34.32
CA SER A 1004 10.91 28.03 33.43
C SER A 1004 11.13 26.56 33.83
N THR A 1005 10.88 26.18 35.09
CA THR A 1005 11.29 24.89 35.65
C THR A 1005 10.14 24.03 36.18
N ASP A 1006 9.00 24.63 36.49
CA ASP A 1006 7.82 23.95 37.04
C ASP A 1006 6.96 23.37 35.90
N ILE A 1007 7.55 22.43 35.15
CA ILE A 1007 6.98 21.81 33.96
C ILE A 1007 6.98 20.29 34.15
N ASP A 1008 5.79 19.71 34.25
CA ASP A 1008 5.61 18.27 34.40
C ASP A 1008 5.02 17.67 33.13
N PHE A 1009 5.83 16.87 32.42
CA PHE A 1009 5.42 16.16 31.20
C PHE A 1009 4.54 14.94 31.47
N GLN A 1010 4.54 14.41 32.70
CA GLN A 1010 3.78 13.21 33.09
C GLN A 1010 2.36 13.54 33.59
N THR A 1011 2.13 14.80 33.98
CA THR A 1011 0.83 15.25 34.49
C THR A 1011 -0.30 14.94 33.50
N ARG A 1012 -1.41 14.43 34.04
CA ARG A 1012 -2.64 14.07 33.29
C ARG A 1012 -3.85 14.91 33.68
N ASP A 1013 -3.74 15.67 34.77
CA ASP A 1013 -4.79 16.54 35.31
C ASP A 1013 -4.38 18.02 35.13
N ASN A 1014 -5.31 18.97 35.07
CA ASN A 1014 -5.01 20.40 34.87
C ASN A 1014 -4.17 20.72 33.61
N ILE A 1015 -4.41 20.00 32.51
CA ILE A 1015 -3.72 20.15 31.22
C ILE A 1015 -4.42 21.13 30.24
N ASP A 1016 -5.39 21.90 30.74
CA ASP A 1016 -6.16 22.88 29.96
C ASP A 1016 -5.35 24.10 29.52
N TYR A 1017 -4.20 24.36 30.15
CA TYR A 1017 -3.29 25.43 29.74
C TYR A 1017 -2.64 25.18 28.37
N LEU A 1018 -2.58 23.92 27.90
CA LEU A 1018 -1.97 23.58 26.62
C LEU A 1018 -2.72 24.23 25.46
N LYS A 1019 -1.99 24.91 24.57
CA LYS A 1019 -2.57 25.55 23.38
C LYS A 1019 -2.77 24.50 22.29
N TYR A 1020 -3.99 24.38 21.80
CA TYR A 1020 -4.27 23.57 20.61
C TYR A 1020 -3.74 24.26 19.34
N GLU A 1021 -2.91 23.56 18.58
CA GLU A 1021 -2.27 24.10 17.36
C GLU A 1021 -2.97 23.64 16.07
N GLY A 1022 -3.59 22.46 16.08
CA GLY A 1022 -4.22 21.87 14.92
C GLY A 1022 -4.09 20.35 14.89
N PRO A 1023 -4.65 19.67 13.88
CA PRO A 1023 -4.41 18.25 13.68
C PRO A 1023 -3.02 17.99 13.06
N THR A 1024 -2.40 16.84 13.36
CA THR A 1024 -1.17 16.40 12.66
C THR A 1024 -1.48 15.74 11.32
N ASP A 1025 -2.64 15.10 11.19
CA ASP A 1025 -3.16 14.57 9.93
C ASP A 1025 -3.75 15.70 9.05
N PRO A 1026 -3.47 15.73 7.73
CA PRO A 1026 -4.02 16.73 6.82
C PRO A 1026 -5.53 16.61 6.70
N THR A 1027 -6.20 17.77 6.72
CA THR A 1027 -7.66 17.84 6.61
C THR A 1027 -8.12 18.06 5.17
N ILE A 1028 -7.22 18.53 4.30
CA ILE A 1028 -7.44 18.73 2.88
C ILE A 1028 -6.33 18.02 2.11
N THR A 1029 -6.71 17.18 1.15
CA THR A 1029 -5.77 16.48 0.27
C THR A 1029 -6.30 16.45 -1.15
N GLY A 1030 -5.39 16.37 -2.14
CA GLY A 1030 -5.80 16.26 -3.53
C GLY A 1030 -4.64 16.30 -4.50
N SER A 1031 -4.99 16.39 -5.78
CA SER A 1031 -4.02 16.41 -6.87
C SER A 1031 -4.54 17.15 -8.09
N LEU A 1032 -3.60 17.51 -8.96
CA LEU A 1032 -3.84 18.03 -10.28
C LEU A 1032 -2.93 17.29 -11.27
N GLY A 1033 -3.52 16.47 -12.13
CA GLY A 1033 -2.85 15.73 -13.20
C GLY A 1033 -3.15 16.34 -14.56
N ASN A 1034 -2.14 16.47 -15.41
CA ASN A 1034 -2.27 16.88 -16.79
C ASN A 1034 -1.52 15.91 -17.70
N ILE A 1035 -2.20 15.38 -18.71
CA ILE A 1035 -1.62 14.52 -19.72
C ILE A 1035 -1.79 15.20 -21.08
N PHE A 1036 -0.66 15.45 -21.74
CA PHE A 1036 -0.59 15.99 -23.09
C PHE A 1036 -0.05 14.90 -24.02
N THR A 1037 -0.81 14.54 -25.05
CA THR A 1037 -0.35 13.61 -26.08
C THR A 1037 -0.20 14.38 -27.39
N TYR A 1038 0.97 14.31 -28.01
CA TYR A 1038 1.24 14.86 -29.34
C TYR A 1038 1.84 13.76 -30.22
N LYS A 1039 1.04 13.23 -31.15
CA LYS A 1039 1.38 12.05 -31.97
C LYS A 1039 1.84 10.89 -31.07
N ALA A 1040 3.10 10.49 -31.19
CA ALA A 1040 3.73 9.41 -30.42
C ALA A 1040 4.31 9.86 -29.07
N PHE A 1041 4.35 11.18 -28.78
CA PHE A 1041 4.83 11.71 -27.51
C PHE A 1041 3.70 11.86 -26.51
N LYS A 1042 3.95 11.51 -25.25
CA LYS A 1042 3.05 11.74 -24.13
C LYS A 1042 3.81 12.37 -22.97
N LEU A 1043 3.40 13.58 -22.58
CA LEU A 1043 3.89 14.31 -21.42
C LEU A 1043 2.86 14.23 -20.29
N ASN A 1044 3.29 13.76 -19.12
CA ASN A 1044 2.51 13.73 -17.90
C ASN A 1044 3.11 14.72 -16.89
N VAL A 1045 2.26 15.55 -16.29
CA VAL A 1045 2.61 16.47 -15.20
C VAL A 1045 1.61 16.26 -14.08
N PHE A 1046 2.08 15.76 -12.94
CA PHE A 1046 1.25 15.39 -11.80
C PHE A 1046 1.72 16.09 -10.53
N ILE A 1047 0.80 16.83 -9.91
CA ILE A 1047 1.03 17.63 -8.70
C ILE A 1047 0.14 17.10 -7.59
N THR A 1048 0.68 16.93 -6.39
CA THR A 1048 -0.09 16.63 -5.17
C THR A 1048 -0.08 17.82 -4.22
N TYR A 1049 -1.13 17.96 -3.42
CA TYR A 1049 -1.22 19.01 -2.41
C TYR A 1049 -1.88 18.49 -1.13
N SER A 1050 -1.47 19.07 -0.01
CA SER A 1050 -1.94 18.72 1.33
C SER A 1050 -1.99 19.97 2.20
N PHE A 1051 -3.10 20.17 2.91
CA PHE A 1051 -3.32 21.36 3.74
C PHE A 1051 -4.09 21.08 5.04
N GLY A 1052 -3.98 22.02 5.97
CA GLY A 1052 -4.80 22.11 7.18
C GLY A 1052 -4.27 21.31 8.37
N ASN A 1053 -3.06 20.78 8.29
CA ASN A 1053 -2.34 20.19 9.42
C ASN A 1053 -1.17 21.06 9.89
N VAL A 1054 -0.68 20.73 11.07
CA VAL A 1054 0.51 21.33 11.68
C VAL A 1054 1.58 20.28 11.91
N VAL A 1055 2.85 20.68 11.86
CA VAL A 1055 4.01 19.83 12.07
C VAL A 1055 4.87 20.43 13.19
N ARG A 1056 5.30 19.57 14.11
CA ARG A 1056 6.31 19.92 15.12
C ARG A 1056 7.68 19.93 14.46
N LEU A 1057 8.42 21.02 14.61
CA LEU A 1057 9.81 21.08 14.16
C LEU A 1057 10.65 20.10 14.96
N ASN A 1058 11.69 19.54 14.32
CA ASN A 1058 12.57 18.59 15.00
C ASN A 1058 13.15 19.19 16.29
N PRO A 1059 13.23 18.41 17.39
CA PRO A 1059 13.82 18.87 18.64
C PRO A 1059 15.33 19.02 18.45
N CYS A 1060 15.83 20.24 18.63
CA CYS A 1060 17.25 20.58 18.42
C CYS A 1060 17.82 21.46 19.54
N PHE A 1061 16.99 21.85 20.52
CA PHE A 1061 17.42 22.62 21.67
C PHE A 1061 17.58 21.71 22.89
N SER A 1062 18.75 21.77 23.50
CA SER A 1062 19.12 21.07 24.71
C SER A 1062 19.74 22.04 25.71
N TYR A 1063 19.72 21.67 26.98
CA TYR A 1063 20.46 22.39 28.03
C TYR A 1063 21.98 22.19 27.90
N GLN A 1064 22.40 21.07 27.31
CA GLN A 1064 23.80 20.70 27.08
C GLN A 1064 23.97 20.12 25.67
N TYR A 1065 25.09 20.45 25.03
CA TYR A 1065 25.49 19.92 23.73
C TYR A 1065 26.92 19.38 23.83
N SER A 1066 27.25 18.43 22.96
CA SER A 1066 28.65 18.02 22.76
C SER A 1066 29.23 18.71 21.53
N ASP A 1067 30.55 18.64 21.39
CA ASP A 1067 31.26 19.07 20.18
C ASP A 1067 31.14 18.07 19.00
N LEU A 1068 30.23 17.09 19.10
CA LEU A 1068 29.74 16.27 17.99
C LEU A 1068 28.42 16.79 17.40
N SER A 1069 27.61 17.48 18.21
CA SER A 1069 26.26 17.91 17.82
C SER A 1069 26.29 18.96 16.71
N SER A 1070 25.42 18.81 15.72
CA SER A 1070 25.16 19.84 14.72
C SER A 1070 24.03 20.74 15.20
N MET A 1071 24.20 22.06 15.08
CA MET A 1071 23.17 23.02 15.45
C MET A 1071 22.50 23.64 14.23
N PRO A 1072 21.22 24.03 14.34
CA PRO A 1072 20.52 24.69 13.26
C PRO A 1072 20.97 26.15 13.12
N ARG A 1073 20.84 26.72 11.91
CA ARG A 1073 21.30 28.10 11.61
C ARG A 1073 20.57 29.16 12.45
N GLU A 1074 19.41 28.84 13.01
CA GLU A 1074 18.65 29.72 13.90
C GLU A 1074 19.41 30.11 15.18
N PHE A 1075 20.38 29.30 15.64
CA PHE A 1075 21.24 29.64 16.77
C PHE A 1075 22.11 30.88 16.52
N LYS A 1076 22.30 31.31 15.28
CA LYS A 1076 22.96 32.59 14.97
C LYS A 1076 22.21 33.79 15.54
N ASN A 1077 20.89 33.68 15.64
CA ASN A 1077 20.00 34.72 16.16
C ASN A 1077 19.62 34.47 17.63
N ARG A 1078 20.36 33.62 18.35
CA ARG A 1078 20.11 33.34 19.78
C ARG A 1078 20.33 34.54 20.67
N TRP A 1079 19.76 34.48 21.86
CA TRP A 1079 20.05 35.41 22.94
C TRP A 1079 21.54 35.31 23.32
N THR A 1080 22.22 36.45 23.40
CA THR A 1080 23.64 36.53 23.76
C THR A 1080 23.91 37.51 24.90
N VAL A 1081 23.17 38.62 24.97
CA VAL A 1081 23.31 39.65 25.99
C VAL A 1081 21.94 40.14 26.47
N PRO A 1082 21.85 40.73 27.69
CA PRO A 1082 20.60 41.31 28.18
C PRO A 1082 20.04 42.39 27.24
N GLY A 1083 18.73 42.35 27.00
CA GLY A 1083 18.03 43.16 25.99
C GLY A 1083 17.69 42.37 24.72
N ASP A 1084 18.39 41.26 24.46
CA ASP A 1084 18.16 40.41 23.29
C ASP A 1084 16.78 39.74 23.33
N GLU A 1085 16.23 39.52 24.52
CA GLU A 1085 14.90 38.92 24.72
C GLU A 1085 13.76 39.73 24.08
N LYS A 1086 14.01 41.00 23.73
CA LYS A 1086 13.07 41.87 23.01
C LYS A 1086 13.12 41.71 21.49
N ARG A 1087 14.17 41.06 20.96
CA ARG A 1087 14.42 40.90 19.51
C ARG A 1087 14.48 39.45 19.04
N THR A 1088 14.69 38.50 19.93
CA THR A 1088 14.74 37.07 19.61
C THR A 1088 13.99 36.22 20.61
N ASN A 1089 13.41 35.13 20.11
CA ASN A 1089 12.81 34.04 20.87
C ASN A 1089 13.74 32.83 21.00
N ILE A 1090 14.90 32.84 20.33
CA ILE A 1090 15.86 31.72 20.34
C ILE A 1090 16.66 31.73 21.66
N PRO A 1091 16.54 30.69 22.52
CA PRO A 1091 17.16 30.66 23.84
C PRO A 1091 18.68 30.78 23.80
N ALA A 1092 19.26 31.24 24.91
CA ALA A 1092 20.70 31.25 25.10
C ALA A 1092 21.27 29.83 25.16
N ILE A 1093 22.58 29.67 24.91
CA ILE A 1093 23.30 28.50 25.42
C ILE A 1093 23.63 28.81 26.88
N ILE A 1094 23.05 28.09 27.86
CA ILE A 1094 23.39 28.33 29.27
C ILE A 1094 24.84 27.97 29.57
N SER A 1095 25.43 28.57 30.60
CA SER A 1095 26.74 28.13 31.11
C SER A 1095 26.63 26.90 32.01
N LYS A 1096 27.73 26.15 32.14
CA LYS A 1096 27.80 24.98 33.04
C LYS A 1096 27.39 25.39 34.47
N ARG A 1097 27.87 26.54 34.93
CA ARG A 1097 27.51 27.11 36.23
C ARG A 1097 26.01 27.38 36.39
N GLN A 1098 25.36 27.98 35.39
CA GLN A 1098 23.91 28.22 35.44
C GLN A 1098 23.11 26.92 35.57
N TYR A 1099 23.57 25.85 34.91
CA TYR A 1099 22.95 24.53 35.01
C TYR A 1099 23.22 23.85 36.36
N GLU A 1100 24.44 23.95 36.90
CA GLU A 1100 24.78 23.43 38.23
C GLU A 1100 23.98 24.13 39.34
N ASP A 1101 23.77 25.44 39.21
CA ASP A 1101 22.94 26.24 40.12
C ASP A 1101 21.45 25.83 40.04
N ASN A 1102 20.98 25.36 38.88
CA ASN A 1102 19.61 24.90 38.68
C ASN A 1102 19.49 23.82 37.59
N LYS A 1103 19.44 22.56 38.02
CA LYS A 1103 19.36 21.40 37.13
C LYS A 1103 18.00 21.26 36.43
N ASP A 1104 16.95 21.90 36.94
CA ASP A 1104 15.62 21.85 36.32
C ASP A 1104 15.55 22.65 35.01
N LEU A 1105 16.61 23.39 34.65
CA LEU A 1105 16.73 24.02 33.33
C LEU A 1105 16.72 22.99 32.20
N MET A 1106 17.02 21.71 32.45
CA MET A 1106 16.80 20.63 31.48
C MET A 1106 15.34 20.60 30.99
N TYR A 1107 14.36 20.72 31.88
CA TYR A 1107 12.94 20.79 31.52
C TYR A 1107 12.61 22.05 30.75
N ALA A 1108 13.21 23.19 31.10
CA ALA A 1108 13.00 24.46 30.41
C ALA A 1108 13.38 24.38 28.92
N TYR A 1109 14.54 23.80 28.62
CA TYR A 1109 15.03 23.66 27.25
C TYR A 1109 14.28 22.57 26.48
N ASN A 1110 13.94 21.46 27.13
CA ASN A 1110 13.14 20.44 26.46
C ASN A 1110 11.71 20.93 26.16
N ALA A 1111 11.08 21.65 27.08
CA ALA A 1111 9.77 22.29 26.86
C ALA A 1111 9.78 23.27 25.69
N TYR A 1112 10.94 23.87 25.37
CA TYR A 1112 11.06 24.78 24.23
C TYR A 1112 10.80 24.03 22.92
N ASN A 1113 11.32 22.81 22.79
CA ASN A 1113 11.07 21.93 21.64
C ASN A 1113 9.58 21.59 21.45
N TYR A 1114 8.79 21.62 22.53
CA TYR A 1114 7.36 21.30 22.55
C TYR A 1114 6.45 22.53 22.70
N SER A 1115 7.02 23.72 22.51
CA SER A 1115 6.32 24.99 22.71
C SER A 1115 5.56 25.48 21.48
N THR A 1116 4.87 26.61 21.62
CA THR A 1116 4.15 27.29 20.53
C THR A 1116 5.08 27.83 19.44
N GLU A 1117 6.37 28.06 19.76
CA GLU A 1117 7.36 28.56 18.81
C GLU A 1117 7.85 27.49 17.83
N ARG A 1118 7.74 26.20 18.21
CA ARG A 1118 8.27 25.04 17.47
C ARG A 1118 7.24 24.37 16.56
N ILE A 1119 6.36 25.18 15.97
CA ILE A 1119 5.29 24.75 15.08
C ILE A 1119 5.40 25.43 13.72
N ALA A 1120 5.28 24.62 12.67
CA ALA A 1120 5.10 25.05 11.30
C ALA A 1120 3.78 24.49 10.74
N LYS A 1121 3.23 25.13 9.70
CA LYS A 1121 2.15 24.51 8.94
C LYS A 1121 2.70 23.33 8.15
N GLY A 1122 1.94 22.23 8.14
CA GLY A 1122 2.20 21.06 7.29
C GLY A 1122 1.70 21.23 5.86
N ASP A 1123 1.30 22.44 5.49
CA ASP A 1123 0.76 22.81 4.19
C ASP A 1123 1.84 22.73 3.10
N PHE A 1124 1.60 21.97 2.02
CA PHE A 1124 2.53 21.89 0.90
C PHE A 1124 1.87 21.60 -0.45
N ILE A 1125 2.59 21.95 -1.52
CA ILE A 1125 2.32 21.54 -2.91
C ILE A 1125 3.59 20.91 -3.47
N ARG A 1126 3.50 19.69 -3.98
CA ARG A 1126 4.63 18.89 -4.45
C ARG A 1126 4.52 18.57 -5.93
N MET A 1127 5.60 18.79 -6.68
CA MET A 1127 5.72 18.25 -8.03
C MET A 1127 6.01 16.75 -7.93
N LYS A 1128 4.96 15.94 -8.06
CA LYS A 1128 5.02 14.50 -7.78
C LYS A 1128 5.66 13.73 -8.92
N GLU A 1129 5.25 14.00 -10.16
CA GLU A 1129 5.77 13.34 -11.36
C GLU A 1129 5.80 14.31 -12.55
N ILE A 1130 6.92 14.31 -13.26
CA ILE A 1130 7.00 14.80 -14.65
C ILE A 1130 7.54 13.65 -15.49
N SER A 1131 6.81 13.21 -16.50
CA SER A 1131 7.29 12.12 -17.37
C SER A 1131 7.02 12.39 -18.84
N LEU A 1132 7.99 12.08 -19.69
CA LEU A 1132 7.86 12.09 -21.13
C LEU A 1132 8.04 10.67 -21.67
N SER A 1133 7.04 10.15 -22.37
CA SER A 1133 7.14 8.88 -23.07
C SER A 1133 7.03 9.04 -24.58
N TYR A 1134 7.65 8.12 -25.31
CA TYR A 1134 7.62 8.04 -26.76
C TYR A 1134 7.34 6.59 -27.17
N ASP A 1135 6.23 6.39 -27.88
CA ASP A 1135 5.83 5.12 -28.47
C ASP A 1135 6.34 5.03 -29.90
N PHE A 1136 7.19 4.06 -30.21
CA PHE A 1136 7.82 3.97 -31.52
C PHE A 1136 6.82 3.52 -32.58
N PRO A 1137 6.79 4.16 -33.77
CA PRO A 1137 5.90 3.74 -34.85
C PRO A 1137 6.12 2.29 -35.24
N GLN A 1138 5.02 1.53 -35.43
CA GLN A 1138 5.07 0.11 -35.79
C GLN A 1138 5.91 -0.16 -37.05
N SER A 1139 5.90 0.77 -38.01
CA SER A 1139 6.68 0.67 -39.26
C SER A 1139 8.19 0.61 -39.02
N TRP A 1140 8.70 1.16 -37.91
CA TRP A 1140 10.12 1.18 -37.60
C TRP A 1140 10.57 -0.11 -36.90
N ILE A 1141 9.68 -0.73 -36.12
CA ILE A 1141 10.02 -1.83 -35.21
C ILE A 1141 9.57 -3.21 -35.72
N ALA A 1142 8.58 -3.27 -36.61
CA ALA A 1142 8.11 -4.50 -37.23
C ALA A 1142 9.22 -5.33 -37.91
N PRO A 1143 10.23 -4.75 -38.60
CA PRO A 1143 11.34 -5.51 -39.17
C PRO A 1143 12.14 -6.33 -38.14
N ALA A 1144 12.18 -5.87 -36.89
CA ALA A 1144 12.84 -6.55 -35.78
C ALA A 1144 11.93 -7.58 -35.07
N LYS A 1145 10.73 -7.85 -35.61
CA LYS A 1145 9.69 -8.69 -35.00
C LYS A 1145 9.26 -8.22 -33.60
N ILE A 1146 9.30 -6.91 -33.38
CA ILE A 1146 8.84 -6.27 -32.16
C ILE A 1146 7.41 -5.75 -32.41
N SER A 1147 6.46 -6.10 -31.54
CA SER A 1147 5.06 -5.67 -31.62
C SER A 1147 4.79 -4.35 -30.89
N ASN A 1148 5.62 -3.99 -29.91
CA ASN A 1148 5.57 -2.67 -29.27
C ASN A 1148 6.95 -2.29 -28.69
N LEU A 1149 7.34 -1.03 -28.83
CA LEU A 1149 8.52 -0.44 -28.18
C LEU A 1149 8.14 0.95 -27.66
N SER A 1150 8.35 1.17 -26.37
CA SER A 1150 8.15 2.49 -25.75
C SER A 1150 9.32 2.84 -24.83
N LEU A 1151 9.73 4.10 -24.85
CA LEU A 1151 10.70 4.67 -23.91
C LEU A 1151 10.04 5.76 -23.08
N LYS A 1152 10.23 5.73 -21.75
CA LYS A 1152 9.73 6.77 -20.83
C LYS A 1152 10.88 7.30 -19.98
N LEU A 1153 11.01 8.61 -19.89
CA LEU A 1153 11.87 9.29 -18.93
C LEU A 1153 10.98 9.98 -17.89
N GLN A 1154 11.25 9.75 -16.62
CA GLN A 1154 10.43 10.22 -15.51
C GLN A 1154 11.30 10.86 -14.43
N ALA A 1155 10.85 11.99 -13.88
CA ALA A 1155 11.37 12.60 -12.66
C ALA A 1155 10.27 12.56 -11.58
N THR A 1156 10.61 12.06 -10.39
CA THR A 1156 9.65 11.87 -9.28
C THR A 1156 10.11 12.61 -8.03
N ASN A 1157 9.17 13.26 -7.34
CA ASN A 1157 9.37 14.11 -6.15
C ASN A 1157 10.44 15.21 -6.35
N LEU A 1158 10.42 15.91 -7.49
CA LEU A 1158 11.54 16.77 -7.88
C LEU A 1158 11.74 17.99 -6.97
N PHE A 1159 10.66 18.65 -6.56
CA PHE A 1159 10.69 19.79 -5.63
C PHE A 1159 9.31 20.08 -5.02
N LEU A 1160 9.32 20.85 -3.93
CA LEU A 1160 8.13 21.48 -3.35
C LEU A 1160 7.90 22.82 -4.04
N ILE A 1161 6.72 23.00 -4.62
CA ILE A 1161 6.26 24.29 -5.19
C ILE A 1161 5.95 25.26 -4.05
N TYR A 1162 5.38 24.74 -2.96
CA TYR A 1162 5.06 25.49 -1.76
C TYR A 1162 5.26 24.61 -0.52
N ALA A 1163 5.80 25.21 0.54
CA ALA A 1163 5.87 24.67 1.89
C ALA A 1163 6.05 25.85 2.87
N ASP A 1164 5.69 25.66 4.14
CA ASP A 1164 5.91 26.69 5.17
C ASP A 1164 7.41 27.01 5.31
N LYS A 1165 7.75 28.30 5.29
CA LYS A 1165 9.14 28.77 5.45
C LYS A 1165 9.76 28.37 6.80
N LYS A 1166 8.94 28.17 7.84
CA LYS A 1166 9.41 27.70 9.16
C LYS A 1166 10.02 26.30 9.12
N LEU A 1167 9.65 25.46 8.15
CA LEU A 1167 10.25 24.12 7.99
C LEU A 1167 11.73 24.19 7.62
N ASN A 1168 12.14 25.25 6.91
CA ASN A 1168 13.55 25.56 6.59
C ASN A 1168 14.37 24.35 6.10
N GLY A 1169 13.78 23.55 5.20
CA GLY A 1169 14.40 22.36 4.62
C GLY A 1169 13.92 21.02 5.20
N GLN A 1170 13.18 21.03 6.31
CA GLN A 1170 12.47 19.84 6.80
C GLN A 1170 11.33 19.49 5.81
N ASP A 1171 11.25 18.22 5.41
CA ASP A 1171 10.15 17.74 4.56
C ASP A 1171 8.84 17.72 5.38
N PRO A 1172 7.74 18.31 4.88
CA PRO A 1172 6.46 18.37 5.60
C PRO A 1172 5.80 17.01 5.87
N GLU A 1173 6.21 15.94 5.19
CA GLU A 1173 5.67 14.59 5.36
C GLU A 1173 6.58 13.64 6.16
N PHE A 1174 7.83 14.04 6.45
CA PHE A 1174 8.83 13.17 7.08
C PHE A 1174 9.28 13.71 8.45
N PHE A 1175 9.33 12.82 9.43
CA PHE A 1175 9.86 13.09 10.77
C PHE A 1175 11.27 12.51 10.89
N ASN A 1176 12.23 13.28 11.42
CA ASN A 1176 13.60 12.80 11.62
C ASN A 1176 13.71 11.91 12.86
N THR A 1177 13.35 10.62 12.72
CA THR A 1177 13.25 9.69 13.86
C THR A 1177 14.44 8.72 14.01
N GLY A 1178 15.38 8.75 13.07
CA GLY A 1178 16.56 7.87 13.06
C GLY A 1178 16.24 6.41 12.68
N GLY A 1179 17.15 5.51 13.07
CA GLY A 1179 17.01 4.07 12.87
C GLY A 1179 17.06 3.62 11.41
N VAL A 1180 15.98 3.04 10.86
CA VAL A 1180 15.92 2.64 9.43
C VAL A 1180 15.12 3.62 8.57
N ALA A 1181 14.57 4.70 9.15
CA ALA A 1181 13.76 5.66 8.40
C ALA A 1181 14.64 6.57 7.53
N SER A 1182 14.15 6.89 6.33
CA SER A 1182 14.78 7.85 5.42
C SER A 1182 13.70 8.64 4.68
N PRO A 1183 13.93 9.88 4.22
CA PRO A 1183 12.94 10.59 3.42
C PRO A 1183 12.83 9.97 2.02
N VAL A 1184 11.76 10.32 1.29
CA VAL A 1184 11.62 9.88 -0.10
C VAL A 1184 12.59 10.66 -0.99
N PRO A 1185 13.49 9.99 -1.74
CA PRO A 1185 14.50 10.68 -2.54
C PRO A 1185 13.91 11.33 -3.80
N ARG A 1186 14.61 12.35 -4.30
CA ARG A 1186 14.41 12.86 -5.66
C ARG A 1186 15.03 11.87 -6.64
N GLN A 1187 14.26 11.38 -7.60
CA GLN A 1187 14.72 10.30 -8.49
C GLN A 1187 14.39 10.52 -9.96
N PHE A 1188 15.24 9.98 -10.82
CA PHE A 1188 15.08 9.96 -12.27
C PHE A 1188 15.06 8.51 -12.73
N THR A 1189 14.07 8.16 -13.54
CA THR A 1189 13.84 6.81 -14.01
C THR A 1189 13.75 6.78 -15.53
N LEU A 1190 14.51 5.89 -16.15
CA LEU A 1190 14.39 5.52 -17.55
C LEU A 1190 13.70 4.16 -17.63
N THR A 1191 12.56 4.09 -18.31
CA THR A 1191 11.78 2.87 -18.50
C THR A 1191 11.78 2.48 -19.96
N LEU A 1192 12.16 1.25 -20.25
CA LEU A 1192 12.08 0.61 -21.56
C LEU A 1192 10.99 -0.48 -21.50
N ARG A 1193 10.01 -0.44 -22.40
CA ARG A 1193 9.03 -1.52 -22.56
C ARG A 1193 9.11 -2.10 -23.97
N LEU A 1194 9.15 -3.42 -24.05
CA LEU A 1194 9.20 -4.22 -25.28
C LEU A 1194 8.04 -5.22 -25.29
N GLY A 1195 7.38 -5.35 -26.43
CA GLY A 1195 6.42 -6.41 -26.72
C GLY A 1195 6.85 -7.21 -27.95
N PHE A 1196 6.69 -8.53 -27.89
CA PHE A 1196 6.89 -9.45 -29.00
C PHE A 1196 5.56 -10.11 -29.34
#